data_AF-A0A0D0SHX5-F1
#
_entry.id   AF-A0A0D0SHX5-F1
#
_cell.length_a   1.000
_cell.length_b   1.000
_cell.length_c   1.000
_cell.angle_alpha   90.00
_cell.angle_beta   90.00
_cell.angle_gamma   90.00
#
_symmetry.space_group_name_H-M   'P 1'
#
loop_
_entity.id
_entity.type
_entity.pdbx_description
1 polymer ?
#
loop_
_entity_poly.entity_id
_entity_poly.type
_entity_poly.pdbx_seq_one_letter_code
_entity_poly.pdbx_strand_id
1 'polypeptide(L)'
;MFKRKELINLNDYFLDLQNRKSTSVYFYRIVGYNESIRDFILKYYEAARVSGVIIEGKIPNPDEKNLSYYDEMMGTNFKFDEAFIFQSLYKWLPRMNDVQRKQVTSSIYHTLEMMKKEGKNENMLKNAYIKFMCWLYYKFERILHQLGANTIPKILYEGDVSNYELKILSILSNAGCDVVLLQYHGDAFYQKLDPRNEISSLYQKVTTPFPKDFSLKALQNRQKLYGKPLEITNCTNAWMEGQILKDLLKPTKLRGNDQRFFYNGYCRMIGVEDKQNYLNELYQFQLEVKNSGRKLVILENEVLKPTMDEIAKISRRNYTNIEQMLYELSQNFKNSINNRLQPLLKKVFIDIMLEESKLVGMNINRLMNKAIYAICWLNRYMDYSMVIYLGGCRNENEALLFKILGRLPIDVLILVPDLNSKCCLVDQLLYEVHFEQSLVVEEFPRQNTTVQMGTTAYHAERELDTLMYQDSGMYRNQQYAKANSVNLLTMYEEISILWNQEMKYRPNFSVVDDVVNLPVICAKVLGVKGEDVATYWSKIRELVTEDTFVIRKAPFIDSLAENPFKGRCSQFFRNGQLRKQEIKNSKEYPFAFLREEIQNHLLDKLELLISQKTIQGTFENGMEFTIIATILNLNTELIRLIQKFDFTKVNPKLIYIATTEEMISLEDTILVAFLNLVGFDIVFLFRQVTRLKDDILIKKIMEEHQIGTYVYDLTVPNLNTGLSKSHRTWVDKLFKRGN
;
A
#
# COMPACT_ATOMS: atom_id res chain seq x y z
N MET A 1 -37.77 -55.17 1.87
CA MET A 1 -36.88 -54.18 1.20
C MET A 1 -36.66 -53.01 2.11
N PHE A 2 -35.50 -52.36 2.01
CA PHE A 2 -35.25 -51.09 2.70
C PHE A 2 -36.06 -49.97 2.05
N LYS A 3 -36.53 -49.01 2.86
CA LYS A 3 -37.25 -47.83 2.34
C LYS A 3 -36.25 -46.69 2.09
N ARG A 4 -36.35 -46.06 0.93
CA ARG A 4 -35.64 -44.81 0.64
C ARG A 4 -36.24 -43.68 1.49
N LYS A 5 -35.39 -42.85 2.12
CA LYS A 5 -35.82 -41.65 2.84
C LYS A 5 -35.16 -40.40 2.29
N GLU A 6 -35.81 -39.27 2.55
CA GLU A 6 -35.22 -37.96 2.28
C GLU A 6 -34.03 -37.69 3.19
N LEU A 7 -33.00 -37.08 2.61
CA LEU A 7 -31.73 -36.81 3.24
C LEU A 7 -31.75 -35.38 3.78
N ILE A 8 -31.45 -35.23 5.07
CA ILE A 8 -31.43 -33.92 5.74
C ILE A 8 -30.05 -33.28 5.51
N ASN A 9 -28.99 -34.06 5.72
CA ASN A 9 -27.59 -33.65 5.55
C ASN A 9 -26.78 -34.74 4.82
N LEU A 10 -25.84 -34.35 3.97
CA LEU A 10 -24.90 -35.28 3.31
C LEU A 10 -24.10 -36.13 4.31
N ASN A 11 -23.89 -35.63 5.52
CA ASN A 11 -23.24 -36.41 6.58
C ASN A 11 -24.06 -37.63 7.05
N ASP A 12 -25.37 -37.67 6.79
CA ASP A 12 -26.25 -38.79 7.18
C ASP A 12 -25.86 -40.10 6.47
N TYR A 13 -25.18 -40.01 5.32
CA TYR A 13 -24.59 -41.17 4.63
C TYR A 13 -23.58 -41.92 5.50
N PHE A 14 -22.90 -41.24 6.43
CA PHE A 14 -21.85 -41.83 7.27
C PHE A 14 -22.35 -42.31 8.64
N LEU A 15 -23.67 -42.24 8.88
CA LEU A 15 -24.28 -42.85 10.06
C LEU A 15 -24.48 -44.35 9.83
N ASP A 16 -24.10 -45.13 10.84
CA ASP A 16 -24.45 -46.56 10.95
C ASP A 16 -25.97 -46.77 10.89
N LEU A 17 -26.40 -47.94 10.42
CA LEU A 17 -27.82 -48.27 10.26
C LEU A 17 -28.62 -48.09 11.55
N GLN A 18 -28.05 -48.47 12.69
CA GLN A 18 -28.67 -48.33 14.02
C GLN A 18 -28.89 -46.88 14.46
N ASN A 19 -28.06 -45.95 13.97
CA ASN A 19 -28.14 -44.52 14.29
C ASN A 19 -29.04 -43.75 13.30
N ARG A 20 -29.54 -44.41 12.27
CA ARG A 20 -30.54 -43.84 11.37
C ARG A 20 -31.92 -43.93 12.03
N LYS A 21 -32.76 -42.92 11.80
CA LYS A 21 -34.14 -42.85 12.33
C LYS A 21 -35.05 -44.01 11.88
N SER A 22 -34.58 -44.90 11.01
CA SER A 22 -35.24 -46.12 10.53
C SER A 22 -34.27 -47.00 9.72
N THR A 23 -34.65 -48.23 9.41
CA THR A 23 -33.99 -49.08 8.39
C THR A 23 -34.16 -48.49 6.98
N SER A 24 -33.38 -47.44 6.70
CA SER A 24 -33.46 -46.66 5.46
C SER A 24 -32.13 -46.50 4.75
N VAL A 25 -32.21 -46.48 3.43
CA VAL A 25 -31.09 -46.26 2.50
C VAL A 25 -31.23 -44.92 1.80
N TYR A 26 -30.11 -44.39 1.32
CA TYR A 26 -30.07 -43.16 0.55
C TYR A 26 -29.58 -43.41 -0.88
N PHE A 27 -30.37 -42.95 -1.85
CA PHE A 27 -30.02 -43.00 -3.26
C PHE A 27 -30.17 -41.59 -3.84
N TYR A 28 -29.05 -40.88 -4.02
CA TYR A 28 -29.04 -39.50 -4.49
C TYR A 28 -28.21 -39.28 -5.73
N ARG A 29 -28.58 -38.22 -6.44
CA ARG A 29 -27.95 -37.75 -7.66
C ARG A 29 -27.38 -36.37 -7.42
N ILE A 30 -26.11 -36.17 -7.75
CA ILE A 30 -25.42 -34.90 -7.57
C ILE A 30 -25.07 -34.36 -8.96
N VAL A 31 -25.61 -33.18 -9.27
CA VAL A 31 -25.38 -32.45 -10.53
C VAL A 31 -24.52 -31.20 -10.33
N GLY A 32 -24.41 -30.72 -9.09
CA GLY A 32 -23.69 -29.50 -8.75
C GLY A 32 -22.37 -29.77 -8.02
N TYR A 33 -21.42 -28.86 -8.16
CA TYR A 33 -20.09 -28.93 -7.59
C TYR A 33 -19.71 -27.64 -6.86
N ASN A 34 -19.30 -27.78 -5.60
CA ASN A 34 -18.63 -26.78 -4.79
C ASN A 34 -17.64 -27.48 -3.84
N GLU A 35 -16.93 -26.74 -2.99
CA GLU A 35 -15.97 -27.35 -2.05
C GLU A 35 -16.62 -28.34 -1.07
N SER A 36 -17.82 -28.03 -0.57
CA SER A 36 -18.54 -28.95 0.33
C SER A 36 -18.89 -30.28 -0.35
N ILE A 37 -19.30 -30.24 -1.62
CA ILE A 37 -19.57 -31.44 -2.42
C ILE A 37 -18.27 -32.20 -2.72
N ARG A 38 -17.17 -31.49 -3.02
CA ARG A 38 -15.85 -32.11 -3.19
C ARG A 38 -15.46 -32.91 -1.95
N ASP A 39 -15.59 -32.34 -0.75
CA ASP A 39 -15.24 -33.00 0.50
C ASP A 39 -16.15 -34.20 0.80
N PHE A 40 -17.45 -34.06 0.51
CA PHE A 40 -18.40 -35.17 0.60
C PHE A 40 -17.99 -36.32 -0.35
N ILE A 41 -17.71 -36.02 -1.62
CA ILE A 41 -17.32 -37.02 -2.62
C ILE A 41 -16.03 -37.72 -2.18
N LEU A 42 -15.03 -36.98 -1.68
CA LEU A 42 -13.78 -37.57 -1.16
C LEU A 42 -14.05 -38.55 -0.02
N LYS A 43 -14.85 -38.14 0.97
CA LYS A 43 -15.21 -38.99 2.11
C LYS A 43 -16.03 -40.21 1.69
N TYR A 44 -16.96 -40.03 0.76
CA TYR A 44 -17.79 -41.11 0.22
C TYR A 44 -16.98 -42.08 -0.63
N TYR A 45 -16.03 -41.57 -1.43
CA TYR A 45 -15.09 -42.36 -2.23
C TYR A 45 -14.25 -43.26 -1.32
N GLU A 46 -13.68 -42.73 -0.23
CA GLU A 46 -12.93 -43.54 0.73
C GLU A 46 -13.78 -44.62 1.39
N ALA A 47 -15.01 -44.29 1.81
CA ALA A 47 -15.93 -45.28 2.37
C ALA A 47 -16.30 -46.38 1.34
N ALA A 48 -16.53 -45.99 0.09
CA ALA A 48 -16.83 -46.91 -1.02
C ALA A 48 -15.61 -47.77 -1.41
N ARG A 49 -14.39 -47.26 -1.21
CA ARG A 49 -13.14 -48.00 -1.41
C ARG A 49 -12.97 -49.12 -0.38
N VAL A 50 -13.26 -48.83 0.89
CA VAL A 50 -13.10 -49.77 2.02
C VAL A 50 -14.20 -50.83 2.06
N SER A 51 -15.46 -50.42 1.87
CA SER A 51 -16.64 -51.26 2.16
C SER A 51 -17.76 -51.13 1.11
N GLY A 52 -17.44 -50.68 -0.10
CA GLY A 52 -18.44 -50.36 -1.12
C GLY A 52 -18.02 -50.75 -2.53
N VAL A 53 -18.52 -50.07 -3.57
CA VAL A 53 -18.09 -50.23 -4.97
C VAL A 53 -17.99 -48.86 -5.64
N ILE A 54 -16.89 -48.63 -6.36
CA ILE A 54 -16.71 -47.44 -7.20
C ILE A 54 -16.83 -47.87 -8.66
N ILE A 55 -17.61 -47.12 -9.44
CA ILE A 55 -17.88 -47.38 -10.84
C ILE A 55 -17.51 -46.14 -11.63
N GLU A 56 -16.41 -46.22 -12.36
CA GLU A 56 -15.90 -45.15 -13.22
C GLU A 56 -16.31 -45.49 -14.66
N GLY A 57 -17.31 -44.79 -15.19
CA GLY A 57 -17.92 -45.09 -16.49
C GLY A 57 -18.98 -46.19 -16.40
N LYS A 58 -19.25 -46.87 -17.53
CA LYS A 58 -20.31 -47.88 -17.61
C LYS A 58 -19.87 -49.23 -17.06
N ILE A 59 -20.81 -49.97 -16.46
CA ILE A 59 -20.64 -51.38 -16.13
C ILE A 59 -20.61 -52.15 -17.45
N PRO A 60 -19.51 -52.85 -17.78
CA PRO A 60 -19.44 -53.62 -19.01
C PRO A 60 -20.51 -54.70 -19.01
N ASN A 61 -21.07 -54.97 -20.19
CA ASN A 61 -21.93 -56.14 -20.35
C ASN A 61 -21.10 -57.42 -20.09
N PRO A 62 -21.72 -58.49 -19.57
CA PRO A 62 -21.06 -59.78 -19.49
C PRO A 62 -20.56 -60.21 -20.88
N ASP A 63 -19.30 -60.61 -20.98
CA ASP A 63 -18.71 -61.14 -22.20
C ASP A 63 -19.06 -62.62 -22.39
N GLU A 64 -18.63 -63.20 -23.52
CA GLU A 64 -18.92 -64.60 -23.85
C GLU A 64 -18.38 -65.58 -22.79
N LYS A 65 -17.24 -65.27 -22.16
CA LYS A 65 -16.66 -66.09 -21.09
C LYS A 65 -17.53 -66.04 -19.83
N ASN A 66 -18.00 -64.86 -19.45
CA ASN A 66 -18.87 -64.67 -18.29
C ASN A 66 -20.20 -65.40 -18.45
N LEU A 67 -20.78 -65.36 -19.65
CA LEU A 67 -22.02 -66.06 -19.97
C LEU A 67 -21.82 -67.57 -20.01
N SER A 68 -20.73 -68.05 -20.62
CA SER A 68 -20.41 -69.49 -20.67
C SER A 68 -20.25 -70.08 -19.27
N TYR A 69 -19.52 -69.39 -18.39
CA TYR A 69 -19.35 -69.83 -17.00
C TYR A 69 -20.66 -69.79 -16.21
N TYR A 70 -21.49 -68.76 -16.42
CA TYR A 70 -22.83 -68.71 -15.83
C TYR A 70 -23.70 -69.89 -16.28
N ASP A 71 -23.74 -70.17 -17.58
CA ASP A 71 -24.53 -71.27 -18.14
C ASP A 71 -24.02 -72.65 -17.68
N GLU A 72 -22.71 -72.85 -17.53
CA GLU A 72 -22.12 -74.07 -16.99
C GLU A 72 -22.55 -74.31 -15.52
N MET A 73 -22.54 -73.25 -14.71
CA MET A 73 -22.87 -73.35 -13.29
C MET A 73 -24.37 -73.37 -13.02
N MET A 74 -25.17 -72.60 -13.76
CA MET A 74 -26.59 -72.38 -13.47
C MET A 74 -27.53 -73.12 -14.43
N GLY A 75 -27.05 -73.49 -15.61
CA GLY A 75 -27.87 -74.03 -16.69
C GLY A 75 -28.73 -72.97 -17.37
N THR A 76 -29.49 -73.40 -18.39
CA THR A 76 -30.31 -72.50 -19.22
C THR A 76 -31.73 -72.28 -18.69
N ASN A 77 -32.10 -72.94 -17.59
CA ASN A 77 -33.44 -72.87 -17.01
C ASN A 77 -33.63 -71.52 -16.32
N PHE A 78 -34.70 -70.81 -16.66
CA PHE A 78 -35.14 -69.59 -15.98
C PHE A 78 -36.63 -69.72 -15.64
N LYS A 79 -36.99 -69.36 -14.41
CA LYS A 79 -38.39 -69.24 -13.99
C LYS A 79 -38.57 -67.89 -13.32
N PHE A 80 -39.60 -67.16 -13.73
CA PHE A 80 -39.97 -65.91 -13.07
C PHE A 80 -40.73 -66.20 -11.75
N ASP A 81 -39.97 -66.64 -10.75
CA ASP A 81 -40.47 -67.11 -9.45
C ASP A 81 -39.47 -66.75 -8.33
N GLU A 82 -39.97 -66.31 -7.17
CA GLU A 82 -39.11 -65.91 -6.05
C GLU A 82 -38.29 -67.07 -5.49
N ALA A 83 -38.86 -68.29 -5.39
CA ALA A 83 -38.15 -69.44 -4.87
C ALA A 83 -37.03 -69.87 -5.83
N PHE A 84 -37.27 -69.82 -7.14
CA PHE A 84 -36.23 -70.03 -8.15
C PHE A 84 -35.07 -69.03 -8.02
N ILE A 85 -35.37 -67.73 -7.89
CA ILE A 85 -34.33 -66.70 -7.73
C ILE A 85 -33.56 -66.92 -6.42
N PHE A 86 -34.24 -67.22 -5.31
CA PHE A 86 -33.60 -67.50 -4.02
C PHE A 86 -32.65 -68.71 -4.09
N GLN A 87 -33.09 -69.82 -4.67
CA GLN A 87 -32.23 -71.01 -4.84
C GLN A 87 -31.06 -70.72 -5.79
N SER A 88 -31.30 -69.94 -6.84
CA SER A 88 -30.26 -69.56 -7.79
C SER A 88 -29.18 -68.70 -7.14
N LEU A 89 -29.56 -67.71 -6.32
CA LEU A 89 -28.62 -66.89 -5.56
C LEU A 89 -27.86 -67.71 -4.51
N TYR A 90 -28.48 -68.74 -3.92
CA TYR A 90 -27.78 -69.63 -2.99
C TYR A 90 -26.65 -70.40 -3.68
N LYS A 91 -26.91 -70.94 -4.88
CA LYS A 91 -25.92 -71.66 -5.68
C LYS A 91 -24.84 -70.74 -6.23
N TRP A 92 -25.24 -69.58 -6.78
CA TRP A 92 -24.34 -68.67 -7.50
C TRP A 92 -23.51 -67.77 -6.57
N LEU A 93 -24.07 -67.36 -5.44
CA LEU A 93 -23.49 -66.37 -4.52
C LEU A 93 -23.61 -66.87 -3.06
N PRO A 94 -22.89 -67.95 -2.69
CA PRO A 94 -23.10 -68.65 -1.42
C PRO A 94 -22.71 -67.85 -0.17
N ARG A 95 -21.96 -66.74 -0.33
CA ARG A 95 -21.51 -65.87 0.77
C ARG A 95 -22.63 -65.01 1.39
N MET A 96 -23.80 -64.93 0.77
CA MET A 96 -24.95 -64.21 1.33
C MET A 96 -25.67 -65.06 2.39
N ASN A 97 -25.98 -64.46 3.54
CA ASN A 97 -26.87 -65.08 4.51
C ASN A 97 -28.33 -65.08 4.01
N ASP A 98 -29.21 -65.81 4.69
CA ASP A 98 -30.60 -65.98 4.24
C ASP A 98 -31.41 -64.67 4.23
N VAL A 99 -31.12 -63.73 5.15
CA VAL A 99 -31.81 -62.43 5.20
C VAL A 99 -31.41 -61.58 4.00
N GLN A 100 -30.12 -61.48 3.71
CA GLN A 100 -29.58 -60.79 2.54
C GLN A 100 -30.11 -61.40 1.25
N ARG A 101 -30.08 -62.73 1.16
CA ARG A 101 -30.57 -63.45 -0.02
C ARG A 101 -32.05 -63.19 -0.24
N LYS A 102 -32.90 -63.24 0.80
CA LYS A 102 -34.32 -62.86 0.70
C LYS A 102 -34.50 -61.43 0.20
N GLN A 103 -33.74 -60.48 0.73
CA GLN A 103 -33.83 -59.07 0.31
C GLN A 103 -33.44 -58.87 -1.15
N VAL A 104 -32.34 -59.48 -1.60
CA VAL A 104 -31.89 -59.43 -2.99
C VAL A 104 -32.89 -60.14 -3.90
N THR A 105 -33.40 -61.32 -3.51
CA THR A 105 -34.45 -62.05 -4.24
C THR A 105 -35.68 -61.19 -4.48
N SER A 106 -36.29 -60.64 -3.42
CA SER A 106 -37.49 -59.81 -3.57
C SER A 106 -37.20 -58.59 -4.45
N SER A 107 -36.00 -58.01 -4.35
CA SER A 107 -35.60 -56.83 -5.10
C SER A 107 -35.43 -57.12 -6.60
N ILE A 108 -34.79 -58.24 -6.95
CA ILE A 108 -34.71 -58.73 -8.33
C ILE A 108 -36.10 -59.07 -8.86
N TYR A 109 -36.90 -59.81 -8.11
CA TYR A 109 -38.25 -60.21 -8.50
C TYR A 109 -39.12 -58.99 -8.82
N HIS A 110 -39.16 -58.01 -7.91
CA HIS A 110 -39.90 -56.77 -8.12
C HIS A 110 -39.42 -56.00 -9.36
N THR A 111 -38.10 -55.93 -9.57
CA THR A 111 -37.53 -55.25 -10.75
C THR A 111 -37.95 -55.94 -12.05
N LEU A 112 -37.90 -57.28 -12.09
CA LEU A 112 -38.36 -58.07 -13.23
C LEU A 112 -39.90 -57.98 -13.41
N GLU A 113 -40.66 -57.89 -12.33
CA GLU A 113 -42.11 -57.65 -12.37
C GLU A 113 -42.45 -56.30 -13.00
N MET A 114 -41.73 -55.24 -12.60
CA MET A 114 -41.88 -53.92 -13.20
C MET A 114 -41.51 -53.94 -14.69
N MET A 115 -40.45 -54.65 -15.08
CA MET A 115 -40.10 -54.84 -16.49
C MET A 115 -41.20 -55.58 -17.27
N LYS A 116 -41.86 -56.58 -16.65
CA LYS A 116 -42.99 -57.27 -17.24
C LYS A 116 -44.18 -56.32 -17.45
N LYS A 117 -44.46 -55.45 -16.47
CA LYS A 117 -45.49 -54.39 -16.54
C LYS A 117 -45.16 -53.33 -17.61
N GLU A 118 -43.88 -53.05 -17.85
CA GLU A 118 -43.38 -52.22 -18.96
C GLU A 118 -43.51 -52.90 -20.35
N GLY A 119 -44.07 -54.12 -20.43
CA GLY A 119 -44.31 -54.84 -21.69
C GLY A 119 -43.14 -55.71 -22.19
N LYS A 120 -42.14 -56.01 -21.34
CA LYS A 120 -41.02 -56.90 -21.72
C LYS A 120 -41.47 -58.36 -21.74
N ASN A 121 -41.06 -59.09 -22.78
CA ASN A 121 -41.35 -60.52 -22.91
C ASN A 121 -40.42 -61.38 -22.03
N GLU A 122 -40.72 -62.67 -21.90
CA GLU A 122 -40.00 -63.59 -21.03
C GLU A 122 -38.51 -63.73 -21.38
N ASN A 123 -38.15 -63.72 -22.67
CA ASN A 123 -36.76 -63.75 -23.12
C ASN A 123 -35.98 -62.50 -22.67
N MET A 124 -36.60 -61.31 -22.73
CA MET A 124 -35.99 -60.08 -22.24
C MET A 124 -35.82 -60.09 -20.71
N LEU A 125 -36.78 -60.67 -19.97
CA LEU A 125 -36.67 -60.85 -18.52
C LEU A 125 -35.54 -61.82 -18.16
N LYS A 126 -35.44 -62.95 -18.88
CA LYS A 126 -34.35 -63.91 -18.74
C LYS A 126 -32.98 -63.24 -18.97
N ASN A 127 -32.83 -62.51 -20.07
CA ASN A 127 -31.57 -61.83 -20.39
C ASN A 127 -31.22 -60.76 -19.34
N ALA A 128 -32.22 -60.03 -18.83
CA ALA A 128 -32.01 -59.07 -17.75
C ALA A 128 -31.58 -59.76 -16.45
N TYR A 129 -32.23 -60.87 -16.10
CA TYR A 129 -31.91 -61.68 -14.94
C TYR A 129 -30.47 -62.20 -15.01
N ILE A 130 -30.08 -62.84 -16.11
CA ILE A 130 -28.70 -63.33 -16.32
C ILE A 130 -27.71 -62.17 -16.16
N LYS A 131 -28.00 -61.03 -16.80
CA LYS A 131 -27.17 -59.84 -16.71
C LYS A 131 -27.02 -59.33 -15.27
N PHE A 132 -28.10 -59.30 -14.49
CA PHE A 132 -28.05 -58.95 -13.06
C PHE A 132 -27.23 -59.96 -12.26
N MET A 133 -27.41 -61.26 -12.50
CA MET A 133 -26.65 -62.32 -11.82
C MET A 133 -25.15 -62.23 -12.11
N CYS A 134 -24.77 -61.99 -13.37
CA CYS A 134 -23.38 -61.77 -13.74
C CYS A 134 -22.82 -60.51 -13.07
N TRP A 135 -23.54 -59.39 -13.07
CA TRP A 135 -23.06 -58.17 -12.40
C TRP A 135 -22.93 -58.34 -10.90
N LEU A 136 -23.86 -59.04 -10.24
CA LEU A 136 -23.75 -59.35 -8.82
C LEU A 136 -22.47 -60.14 -8.51
N TYR A 137 -22.09 -61.08 -9.37
CA TYR A 137 -20.90 -61.90 -9.20
C TYR A 137 -19.60 -61.18 -9.58
N TYR A 138 -19.52 -60.62 -10.79
CA TYR A 138 -18.26 -60.05 -11.30
C TYR A 138 -17.98 -58.63 -10.81
N LYS A 139 -19.00 -57.87 -10.40
CA LYS A 139 -18.84 -56.46 -10.01
C LYS A 139 -19.17 -56.18 -8.55
N PHE A 140 -20.18 -56.83 -7.97
CA PHE A 140 -20.70 -56.48 -6.64
C PHE A 140 -20.47 -57.53 -5.55
N GLU A 141 -19.83 -58.66 -5.84
CA GLU A 141 -19.71 -59.79 -4.91
C GLU A 141 -19.12 -59.39 -3.55
N ARG A 142 -18.16 -58.46 -3.57
CA ARG A 142 -17.51 -57.93 -2.37
C ARG A 142 -18.44 -57.19 -1.39
N ILE A 143 -19.58 -56.66 -1.84
CA ILE A 143 -20.52 -55.93 -0.96
C ILE A 143 -21.73 -56.75 -0.54
N LEU A 144 -21.98 -57.91 -1.17
CA LEU A 144 -23.22 -58.67 -0.94
C LEU A 144 -23.36 -59.17 0.49
N HIS A 145 -22.26 -59.59 1.11
CA HIS A 145 -22.23 -60.04 2.51
C HIS A 145 -22.43 -58.89 3.53
N GLN A 146 -22.40 -57.63 3.09
CA GLN A 146 -22.58 -56.43 3.91
C GLN A 146 -23.95 -55.79 3.72
N LEU A 147 -24.77 -56.31 2.80
CA LEU A 147 -26.11 -55.79 2.56
C LEU A 147 -26.94 -55.85 3.84
N GLY A 148 -27.52 -54.71 4.22
CA GLY A 148 -28.32 -54.57 5.43
C GLY A 148 -27.56 -54.72 6.75
N ALA A 149 -26.23 -54.75 6.73
CA ALA A 149 -25.40 -54.73 7.93
C ALA A 149 -25.41 -53.35 8.60
N ASN A 150 -24.87 -53.27 9.82
CA ASN A 150 -24.79 -52.00 10.56
C ASN A 150 -23.92 -50.96 9.81
N THR A 151 -22.80 -51.42 9.22
CA THR A 151 -22.00 -50.62 8.29
C THR A 151 -22.55 -50.76 6.88
N ILE A 152 -23.18 -49.70 6.38
CA ILE A 152 -23.91 -49.74 5.11
C ILE A 152 -22.95 -49.60 3.92
N PRO A 153 -22.92 -50.57 2.99
CA PRO A 153 -22.07 -50.52 1.81
C PRO A 153 -22.44 -49.36 0.90
N LYS A 154 -21.42 -48.76 0.28
CA LYS A 154 -21.56 -47.51 -0.49
C LYS A 154 -21.23 -47.72 -1.96
N ILE A 155 -22.15 -47.34 -2.85
CA ILE A 155 -21.89 -47.35 -4.28
C ILE A 155 -21.72 -45.92 -4.77
N LEU A 156 -20.57 -45.64 -5.38
CA LEU A 156 -20.28 -44.36 -6.04
C LEU A 156 -20.19 -44.61 -7.55
N TYR A 157 -21.07 -43.98 -8.31
CA TYR A 157 -21.13 -44.11 -9.76
C TYR A 157 -20.78 -42.79 -10.43
N GLU A 158 -19.78 -42.82 -11.30
CA GLU A 158 -19.34 -41.72 -12.15
C GLU A 158 -19.78 -41.98 -13.59
N GLY A 159 -20.73 -41.17 -14.09
CA GLY A 159 -21.13 -41.17 -15.50
C GLY A 159 -22.65 -41.22 -15.72
N ASP A 160 -23.03 -41.26 -16.99
CA ASP A 160 -24.42 -41.34 -17.42
C ASP A 160 -24.91 -42.79 -17.34
N VAL A 161 -25.72 -43.07 -16.33
CA VAL A 161 -26.26 -44.40 -16.04
C VAL A 161 -27.23 -44.85 -17.14
N SER A 162 -27.12 -46.09 -17.61
CA SER A 162 -28.09 -46.70 -18.53
C SER A 162 -29.27 -47.34 -17.79
N ASN A 163 -30.33 -47.69 -18.52
CA ASN A 163 -31.54 -48.31 -17.96
C ASN A 163 -31.26 -49.56 -17.10
N TYR A 164 -30.46 -50.51 -17.61
CA TYR A 164 -30.13 -51.72 -16.86
C TYR A 164 -29.23 -51.45 -15.66
N GLU A 165 -28.29 -50.52 -15.79
CA GLU A 165 -27.42 -50.11 -14.67
C GLU A 165 -28.24 -49.46 -13.55
N LEU A 166 -29.21 -48.61 -13.89
CA LEU A 166 -30.10 -48.01 -12.91
C LEU A 166 -30.94 -49.08 -12.18
N LYS A 167 -31.43 -50.10 -12.92
CA LYS A 167 -32.16 -51.22 -12.33
C LYS A 167 -31.30 -52.03 -11.36
N ILE A 168 -30.04 -52.37 -11.69
CA ILE A 168 -29.17 -53.12 -10.74
C ILE A 168 -28.78 -52.27 -9.52
N LEU A 169 -28.56 -50.97 -9.70
CA LEU A 169 -28.30 -50.04 -8.59
C LEU A 169 -29.52 -49.91 -7.68
N SER A 170 -30.73 -49.87 -8.25
CA SER A 170 -31.99 -49.92 -7.50
C SER A 170 -32.12 -51.24 -6.74
N ILE A 171 -31.76 -52.37 -7.35
CA ILE A 171 -31.81 -53.68 -6.71
C ILE A 171 -30.95 -53.69 -5.45
N LEU A 172 -29.71 -53.23 -5.56
CA LEU A 172 -28.72 -53.15 -4.49
C LEU A 172 -29.13 -52.15 -3.41
N SER A 173 -29.67 -50.99 -3.79
CA SER A 173 -30.16 -50.01 -2.82
C SER A 173 -31.32 -50.57 -1.99
N ASN A 174 -32.32 -51.18 -2.63
CA ASN A 174 -33.44 -51.82 -1.95
C ASN A 174 -33.03 -53.00 -1.05
N ALA A 175 -31.88 -53.61 -1.33
CA ALA A 175 -31.27 -54.66 -0.53
C ALA A 175 -30.39 -54.14 0.63
N GLY A 176 -30.16 -52.82 0.74
CA GLY A 176 -29.46 -52.22 1.86
C GLY A 176 -28.15 -51.50 1.52
N CYS A 177 -27.98 -51.00 0.29
CA CYS A 177 -26.86 -50.13 -0.09
C CYS A 177 -27.26 -48.65 -0.12
N ASP A 178 -26.31 -47.79 0.23
CA ASP A 178 -26.34 -46.38 -0.14
C ASP A 178 -25.74 -46.19 -1.54
N VAL A 179 -26.34 -45.31 -2.35
CA VAL A 179 -25.90 -45.03 -3.72
C VAL A 179 -25.81 -43.52 -3.96
N VAL A 180 -24.72 -43.10 -4.59
CA VAL A 180 -24.51 -41.74 -5.10
C VAL A 180 -24.18 -41.80 -6.58
N LEU A 181 -24.95 -41.09 -7.40
CA LEU A 181 -24.67 -40.87 -8.82
C LEU A 181 -24.10 -39.48 -9.02
N LEU A 182 -22.93 -39.40 -9.67
CA LEU A 182 -22.36 -38.15 -10.14
C LEU A 182 -22.78 -37.94 -11.60
N GLN A 183 -23.57 -36.90 -11.85
CA GLN A 183 -24.15 -36.57 -13.16
C GLN A 183 -23.49 -35.29 -13.70
N TYR A 184 -22.29 -35.41 -14.27
CA TYR A 184 -21.49 -34.26 -14.71
C TYR A 184 -22.16 -33.43 -15.82
N HIS A 185 -22.93 -34.07 -16.70
CA HIS A 185 -23.64 -33.43 -17.82
C HIS A 185 -25.07 -32.99 -17.46
N GLY A 186 -25.42 -32.96 -16.17
CA GLY A 186 -26.74 -32.58 -15.69
C GLY A 186 -27.74 -33.74 -15.62
N ASP A 187 -28.96 -33.41 -15.22
CA ASP A 187 -30.01 -34.37 -14.87
C ASP A 187 -30.76 -34.96 -16.11
N ALA A 188 -30.77 -34.24 -17.24
CA ALA A 188 -31.72 -34.52 -18.33
C ALA A 188 -31.69 -35.98 -18.87
N PHE A 189 -30.52 -36.64 -18.90
CA PHE A 189 -30.43 -38.04 -19.31
C PHE A 189 -31.05 -39.01 -18.30
N TYR A 190 -30.88 -38.75 -17.00
CA TYR A 190 -31.45 -39.57 -15.95
C TYR A 190 -32.99 -39.48 -15.93
N GLN A 191 -33.57 -38.28 -16.09
CA GLN A 191 -35.03 -38.13 -16.08
C GLN A 191 -35.75 -38.85 -17.23
N LYS A 192 -35.05 -39.20 -18.31
CA LYS A 192 -35.60 -40.10 -19.34
C LYS A 192 -35.80 -41.53 -18.84
N LEU A 193 -35.02 -41.95 -17.84
CA LEU A 193 -35.06 -43.30 -17.27
C LEU A 193 -36.01 -43.40 -16.06
N ASP A 194 -36.06 -42.34 -15.24
CA ASP A 194 -36.94 -42.26 -14.07
C ASP A 194 -37.62 -40.87 -13.99
N PRO A 195 -38.67 -40.63 -14.79
CA PRO A 195 -39.34 -39.32 -14.87
C PRO A 195 -40.00 -38.87 -13.56
N ARG A 196 -40.32 -39.81 -12.67
CA ARG A 196 -41.00 -39.55 -11.40
C ARG A 196 -40.03 -39.51 -10.21
N ASN A 197 -38.73 -39.69 -10.43
CA ASN A 197 -37.70 -39.80 -9.39
C ASN A 197 -38.05 -40.87 -8.32
N GLU A 198 -38.68 -41.97 -8.74
CA GLU A 198 -39.08 -43.09 -7.87
C GLU A 198 -37.86 -43.87 -7.35
N ILE A 199 -36.79 -43.95 -8.16
CA ILE A 199 -35.58 -44.73 -7.86
C ILE A 199 -34.57 -43.91 -7.06
N SER A 200 -34.25 -42.68 -7.48
CA SER A 200 -33.34 -41.81 -6.71
C SER A 200 -33.77 -40.34 -6.67
N SER A 201 -33.27 -39.60 -5.69
CA SER A 201 -33.60 -38.18 -5.45
C SER A 201 -32.49 -37.25 -5.92
N LEU A 202 -32.84 -36.08 -6.43
CA LEU A 202 -31.86 -35.07 -6.85
C LEU A 202 -31.41 -34.22 -5.65
N TYR A 203 -30.11 -34.06 -5.46
CA TYR A 203 -29.56 -33.14 -4.46
C TYR A 203 -29.45 -31.72 -5.04
N GLN A 204 -30.46 -30.88 -4.81
CA GLN A 204 -30.61 -29.56 -5.45
C GLN A 204 -29.89 -28.39 -4.77
N LYS A 205 -29.12 -28.60 -3.69
CA LYS A 205 -28.53 -27.47 -2.92
C LYS A 205 -27.36 -26.75 -3.61
N VAL A 206 -26.89 -27.24 -4.76
CA VAL A 206 -25.75 -26.67 -5.50
C VAL A 206 -26.08 -26.61 -6.99
N THR A 207 -25.97 -25.43 -7.58
CA THR A 207 -26.34 -25.16 -8.99
C THR A 207 -25.13 -25.02 -9.92
N THR A 208 -23.93 -24.83 -9.38
CA THR A 208 -22.69 -24.73 -10.14
C THR A 208 -22.35 -26.08 -10.77
N PRO A 209 -22.13 -26.20 -12.09
CA PRO A 209 -21.84 -27.47 -12.74
C PRO A 209 -20.47 -28.03 -12.33
N PHE A 210 -20.26 -29.32 -12.55
CA PHE A 210 -18.94 -29.93 -12.38
C PHE A 210 -17.89 -29.29 -13.32
N PRO A 211 -16.63 -29.14 -12.87
CA PRO A 211 -15.55 -28.69 -13.74
C PRO A 211 -15.36 -29.62 -14.95
N LYS A 212 -15.02 -29.07 -16.12
CA LYS A 212 -14.85 -29.84 -17.37
C LYS A 212 -13.83 -30.99 -17.27
N ASP A 213 -12.81 -30.82 -16.43
CA ASP A 213 -11.74 -31.82 -16.24
C ASP A 213 -11.95 -32.71 -15.00
N PHE A 214 -13.13 -32.66 -14.38
CA PHE A 214 -13.39 -33.40 -13.16
C PHE A 214 -13.52 -34.91 -13.45
N SER A 215 -12.78 -35.72 -12.69
CA SER A 215 -12.97 -37.17 -12.64
C SER A 215 -12.63 -37.71 -11.26
N LEU A 216 -13.18 -38.87 -10.88
CA LEU A 216 -12.82 -39.55 -9.64
C LEU A 216 -11.35 -39.94 -9.61
N LYS A 217 -10.77 -40.31 -10.76
CA LYS A 217 -9.34 -40.57 -10.91
C LYS A 217 -8.48 -39.34 -10.64
N ALA A 218 -8.82 -38.21 -11.24
CA ALA A 218 -8.11 -36.95 -10.99
C ALA A 218 -8.24 -36.52 -9.52
N LEU A 219 -9.42 -36.72 -8.92
CA LEU A 219 -9.66 -36.45 -7.50
C LEU A 219 -8.81 -37.35 -6.59
N GLN A 220 -8.69 -38.64 -6.92
CA GLN A 220 -7.84 -39.59 -6.20
C GLN A 220 -6.35 -39.24 -6.33
N ASN A 221 -5.89 -38.94 -7.54
CA ASN A 221 -4.50 -38.55 -7.78
C ASN A 221 -4.15 -37.31 -6.96
N ARG A 222 -5.01 -36.29 -6.99
CA ARG A 222 -4.89 -35.11 -6.13
C ARG A 222 -4.83 -35.47 -4.65
N GLN A 223 -5.69 -36.35 -4.14
CA GLN A 223 -5.64 -36.75 -2.73
C GLN A 223 -4.35 -37.51 -2.36
N LYS A 224 -3.84 -38.36 -3.26
CA LYS A 224 -2.52 -39.01 -3.09
C LYS A 224 -1.38 -37.98 -3.07
N LEU A 225 -1.50 -36.91 -3.87
CA LEU A 225 -0.53 -35.81 -3.90
C LEU A 225 -0.50 -35.02 -2.58
N TYR A 226 -1.64 -34.81 -1.93
CA TYR A 226 -1.73 -33.99 -0.71
C TYR A 226 -1.41 -34.76 0.59
N GLY A 227 -1.62 -36.07 0.64
CA GLY A 227 -1.43 -36.88 1.86
C GLY A 227 -2.66 -36.88 2.78
N LYS A 228 -2.46 -36.75 4.11
CA LYS A 228 -3.56 -36.81 5.09
C LYS A 228 -4.57 -35.67 4.86
N PRO A 229 -5.89 -35.93 5.05
CA PRO A 229 -6.92 -34.89 4.94
C PRO A 229 -6.64 -33.76 5.94
N LEU A 230 -6.83 -32.52 5.48
CA LEU A 230 -6.60 -31.34 6.29
C LEU A 230 -7.68 -31.17 7.34
N GLU A 231 -7.28 -30.84 8.56
CA GLU A 231 -8.17 -30.52 9.66
C GLU A 231 -8.64 -29.05 9.65
N ILE A 232 -7.98 -28.19 8.85
CA ILE A 232 -8.16 -26.74 8.88
C ILE A 232 -8.33 -26.18 7.46
N THR A 233 -9.26 -25.24 7.31
CA THR A 233 -9.61 -24.51 6.09
C THR A 233 -9.39 -23.00 6.27
N ASN A 234 -9.23 -22.24 5.18
CA ASN A 234 -8.97 -20.80 5.25
C ASN A 234 -10.27 -20.00 5.38
N CYS A 235 -10.31 -19.04 6.31
CA CYS A 235 -11.35 -18.01 6.42
C CYS A 235 -10.71 -16.64 6.17
N THR A 236 -10.38 -16.39 4.91
CA THR A 236 -9.63 -15.21 4.47
C THR A 236 -10.54 -13.99 4.37
N ASN A 237 -10.17 -12.88 4.99
CA ASN A 237 -10.85 -11.56 4.94
C ASN A 237 -12.29 -11.46 5.47
N ALA A 238 -13.02 -12.56 5.66
CA ALA A 238 -14.44 -12.54 6.04
C ALA A 238 -14.75 -11.87 7.40
N TRP A 239 -13.74 -11.63 8.23
CA TRP A 239 -13.83 -11.01 9.54
C TRP A 239 -13.47 -9.51 9.55
N MET A 240 -13.11 -8.93 8.40
CA MET A 240 -12.69 -7.53 8.29
C MET A 240 -13.89 -6.58 8.25
N GLU A 241 -13.71 -5.38 8.82
CA GLU A 241 -14.73 -4.33 8.93
C GLU A 241 -14.50 -3.18 7.92
N GLY A 242 -13.39 -3.22 7.18
CA GLY A 242 -13.11 -2.32 6.07
C GLY A 242 -11.90 -1.41 6.28
N GLN A 243 -11.39 -1.30 7.51
CA GLN A 243 -10.16 -0.57 7.83
C GLN A 243 -8.97 -1.53 7.88
N ILE A 244 -8.38 -1.82 6.72
CA ILE A 244 -7.36 -2.89 6.53
C ILE A 244 -6.26 -2.85 7.62
N LEU A 245 -5.64 -1.69 7.86
CA LEU A 245 -4.55 -1.58 8.84
C LEU A 245 -5.03 -1.92 10.27
N LYS A 246 -6.17 -1.38 10.69
CA LYS A 246 -6.73 -1.65 12.03
C LYS A 246 -7.23 -3.08 12.19
N ASP A 247 -7.83 -3.64 11.14
CA ASP A 247 -8.30 -5.01 11.14
C ASP A 247 -7.13 -5.99 11.26
N LEU A 248 -6.04 -5.77 10.51
CA LEU A 248 -4.84 -6.63 10.59
C LEU A 248 -4.15 -6.62 11.96
N LEU A 249 -4.35 -5.58 12.76
CA LEU A 249 -3.87 -5.49 14.15
C LEU A 249 -4.66 -6.36 15.12
N LYS A 250 -5.92 -6.73 14.81
CA LYS A 250 -6.73 -7.60 15.66
C LYS A 250 -6.03 -8.97 15.85
N PRO A 251 -5.80 -9.43 17.09
CA PRO A 251 -5.19 -10.74 17.36
C PRO A 251 -5.96 -11.90 16.73
N THR A 252 -5.27 -12.94 16.28
CA THR A 252 -5.89 -14.11 15.61
C THR A 252 -6.97 -14.81 16.45
N LYS A 253 -6.85 -14.79 17.79
CA LYS A 253 -7.84 -15.34 18.72
C LYS A 253 -9.18 -14.59 18.72
N LEU A 254 -9.19 -13.32 18.32
CA LEU A 254 -10.39 -12.47 18.32
C LEU A 254 -11.08 -12.40 16.95
N ARG A 255 -10.47 -13.00 15.92
CA ARG A 255 -11.01 -13.00 14.54
C ARG A 255 -12.07 -14.07 14.30
N GLY A 256 -12.11 -15.10 15.14
CA GLY A 256 -13.16 -16.12 15.12
C GLY A 256 -12.90 -17.30 16.07
N ASN A 257 -13.96 -18.05 16.36
CA ASN A 257 -13.97 -19.08 17.41
C ASN A 257 -14.03 -20.52 16.87
N ASP A 258 -14.24 -20.73 15.57
CA ASP A 258 -14.33 -22.07 14.98
C ASP A 258 -12.93 -22.63 14.69
N GLN A 259 -12.59 -23.76 15.34
CA GLN A 259 -11.29 -24.43 15.24
C GLN A 259 -11.04 -25.09 13.87
N ARG A 260 -12.07 -25.24 13.03
CA ARG A 260 -11.95 -25.75 11.65
C ARG A 260 -11.38 -24.73 10.68
N PHE A 261 -11.31 -23.47 11.06
CA PHE A 261 -10.85 -22.38 10.21
C PHE A 261 -9.61 -21.69 10.80
N PHE A 262 -8.72 -21.24 9.92
CA PHE A 262 -7.74 -20.22 10.28
C PHE A 262 -8.13 -18.88 9.67
N TYR A 263 -7.94 -17.80 10.44
CA TYR A 263 -8.37 -16.45 10.07
C TYR A 263 -7.16 -15.60 9.68
N ASN A 264 -6.90 -15.52 8.38
CA ASN A 264 -5.83 -14.70 7.82
C ASN A 264 -6.40 -13.48 7.09
N GLY A 265 -5.57 -12.44 6.97
CA GLY A 265 -5.83 -11.30 6.11
C GLY A 265 -5.00 -11.37 4.83
N TYR A 266 -5.63 -11.14 3.68
CA TYR A 266 -4.98 -11.05 2.38
C TYR A 266 -5.53 -9.82 1.65
N CYS A 267 -4.81 -8.70 1.77
CA CYS A 267 -5.30 -7.39 1.39
C CYS A 267 -4.36 -6.65 0.47
N ARG A 268 -4.93 -5.80 -0.38
CA ARG A 268 -4.21 -4.84 -1.21
C ARG A 268 -4.80 -3.44 -1.05
N MET A 269 -3.93 -2.48 -0.77
CA MET A 269 -4.26 -1.05 -0.76
C MET A 269 -3.63 -0.41 -2.00
N ILE A 270 -4.46 0.22 -2.83
CA ILE A 270 -4.04 0.93 -4.05
C ILE A 270 -4.32 2.41 -3.86
N GLY A 271 -3.30 3.24 -4.03
CA GLY A 271 -3.34 4.65 -3.66
C GLY A 271 -3.19 4.84 -2.15
N VAL A 272 -3.31 6.10 -1.72
CA VAL A 272 -3.26 6.52 -0.32
C VAL A 272 -4.51 7.31 0.04
N GLU A 273 -5.05 7.10 1.23
CA GLU A 273 -6.20 7.87 1.74
C GLU A 273 -5.79 9.32 2.00
N ASP A 274 -4.64 9.49 2.67
CA ASP A 274 -4.06 10.78 2.99
C ASP A 274 -2.54 10.74 2.77
N LYS A 275 -2.04 11.47 1.76
CA LYS A 275 -0.60 11.57 1.45
C LYS A 275 0.25 12.02 2.63
N GLN A 276 -0.30 12.80 3.56
CA GLN A 276 0.45 13.41 4.66
C GLN A 276 0.62 12.42 5.83
N ASN A 277 -0.42 11.66 6.14
CA ASN A 277 -0.42 10.75 7.28
C ASN A 277 0.02 9.31 6.93
N TYR A 278 -0.04 8.93 5.65
CA TYR A 278 0.20 7.55 5.21
C TYR A 278 1.52 6.92 5.74
N LEU A 279 2.64 7.64 5.67
CA LEU A 279 3.92 7.12 6.17
C LEU A 279 3.93 6.95 7.69
N ASN A 280 3.26 7.83 8.43
CA ASN A 280 3.13 7.70 9.88
C ASN A 280 2.23 6.52 10.25
N GLU A 281 1.10 6.35 9.56
CA GLU A 281 0.21 5.21 9.78
C GLU A 281 0.93 3.88 9.53
N LEU A 282 1.74 3.77 8.47
CA LEU A 282 2.55 2.58 8.20
C LEU A 282 3.61 2.34 9.28
N TYR A 283 4.23 3.40 9.80
CA TYR A 283 5.21 3.30 10.89
C TYR A 283 4.57 2.85 12.21
N GLN A 284 3.45 3.46 12.61
CA GLN A 284 2.69 3.05 13.80
C GLN A 284 2.19 1.62 13.67
N PHE A 285 1.65 1.26 12.51
CA PHE A 285 1.22 -0.10 12.21
C PHE A 285 2.37 -1.10 12.40
N GLN A 286 3.57 -0.80 11.89
CA GLN A 286 4.74 -1.66 12.11
C GLN A 286 5.10 -1.81 13.59
N LEU A 287 5.10 -0.72 14.35
CA LEU A 287 5.40 -0.74 15.79
C LEU A 287 4.39 -1.58 16.56
N GLU A 288 3.10 -1.41 16.30
CA GLU A 288 2.04 -2.17 16.95
C GLU A 288 2.11 -3.66 16.61
N VAL A 289 2.40 -4.02 15.35
CA VAL A 289 2.61 -5.43 14.95
C VAL A 289 3.81 -6.03 15.69
N LYS A 290 4.93 -5.30 15.82
CA LYS A 290 6.10 -5.76 16.58
C LYS A 290 5.79 -5.90 18.07
N ASN A 291 5.07 -4.95 18.66
CA ASN A 291 4.66 -4.95 20.07
C ASN A 291 3.70 -6.09 20.39
N SER A 292 2.88 -6.53 19.43
CA SER A 292 2.01 -7.70 19.57
C SER A 292 2.76 -9.04 19.59
N GLY A 293 4.10 -9.04 19.42
CA GLY A 293 4.96 -10.22 19.44
C GLY A 293 4.93 -11.02 18.13
N ARG A 294 4.37 -10.46 17.05
CA ARG A 294 4.28 -11.11 15.74
C ARG A 294 5.57 -10.92 14.95
N LYS A 295 6.05 -12.00 14.31
CA LYS A 295 7.19 -11.93 13.39
C LYS A 295 6.75 -11.25 12.08
N LEU A 296 7.29 -10.08 11.81
CA LEU A 296 6.98 -9.26 10.64
C LEU A 296 8.16 -9.25 9.66
N VAL A 297 7.87 -9.43 8.36
CA VAL A 297 8.80 -9.17 7.27
C VAL A 297 8.23 -8.10 6.34
N ILE A 298 9.08 -7.18 5.91
CA ILE A 298 8.74 -6.10 4.98
C ILE A 298 9.59 -6.30 3.73
N LEU A 299 8.93 -6.34 2.58
CA LEU A 299 9.51 -6.46 1.26
C LEU A 299 9.31 -5.13 0.53
N GLU A 300 10.34 -4.63 -0.11
CA GLU A 300 10.36 -3.33 -0.79
C GLU A 300 10.89 -3.52 -2.21
N ASN A 301 10.35 -2.76 -3.16
CA ASN A 301 10.77 -2.69 -4.57
C ASN A 301 10.59 -3.98 -5.39
N GLU A 302 11.31 -5.04 -5.04
CA GLU A 302 11.22 -6.36 -5.68
C GLU A 302 11.56 -7.47 -4.69
N VAL A 303 10.97 -8.66 -4.90
CA VAL A 303 11.32 -9.83 -4.09
C VAL A 303 12.66 -10.37 -4.58
N LEU A 304 13.69 -10.30 -3.73
CA LEU A 304 15.04 -10.78 -4.05
C LEU A 304 14.99 -12.20 -4.63
N LYS A 305 15.48 -12.34 -5.87
CA LYS A 305 15.52 -13.61 -6.59
C LYS A 305 16.26 -14.68 -5.77
N PRO A 306 15.88 -15.96 -5.86
CA PRO A 306 16.59 -17.02 -5.19
C PRO A 306 18.06 -17.09 -5.62
N THR A 307 18.96 -17.29 -4.67
CA THR A 307 20.39 -17.43 -4.99
C THR A 307 20.67 -18.81 -5.61
N MET A 308 21.79 -18.92 -6.32
CA MET A 308 22.22 -20.21 -6.90
C MET A 308 22.35 -21.31 -5.84
N ASP A 309 22.76 -20.95 -4.63
CA ASP A 309 22.87 -21.88 -3.50
C ASP A 309 21.50 -22.36 -2.97
N GLU A 310 20.49 -21.50 -2.96
CA GLU A 310 19.12 -21.88 -2.60
C GLU A 310 18.53 -22.84 -3.63
N ILE A 311 18.75 -22.55 -4.92
CA ILE A 311 18.28 -23.39 -6.02
C ILE A 311 18.98 -24.76 -6.00
N ALA A 312 20.28 -24.80 -5.71
CA ALA A 312 21.06 -26.05 -5.64
C ALA A 312 20.60 -26.99 -4.52
N LYS A 313 20.03 -26.45 -3.43
CA LYS A 313 19.50 -27.25 -2.30
C LYS A 313 18.19 -27.96 -2.63
N ILE A 314 17.51 -27.60 -3.72
CA ILE A 314 16.24 -28.21 -4.12
C ILE A 314 16.53 -29.49 -4.91
N SER A 315 16.10 -30.62 -4.36
CA SER A 315 16.16 -31.92 -5.04
C SER A 315 15.19 -31.95 -6.21
N ARG A 316 15.72 -32.17 -7.42
CA ARG A 316 14.96 -32.24 -8.68
C ARG A 316 15.50 -33.35 -9.60
N ARG A 317 14.63 -33.89 -10.45
CA ARG A 317 14.93 -34.88 -11.49
C ARG A 317 14.41 -34.42 -12.85
N ASN A 318 14.62 -35.22 -13.89
CA ASN A 318 13.96 -35.02 -15.16
C ASN A 318 12.53 -35.58 -15.09
N TYR A 319 11.54 -34.71 -15.24
CA TYR A 319 10.13 -35.05 -15.11
C TYR A 319 9.43 -35.09 -16.46
N THR A 320 8.61 -36.13 -16.66
CA THR A 320 7.71 -36.26 -17.81
C THR A 320 6.24 -36.02 -17.44
N ASN A 321 5.90 -36.10 -16.15
CA ASN A 321 4.56 -35.89 -15.61
C ASN A 321 4.55 -34.75 -14.59
N ILE A 322 3.62 -33.80 -14.77
CA ILE A 322 3.43 -32.62 -13.91
C ILE A 322 3.05 -33.03 -12.48
N GLU A 323 2.16 -34.01 -12.32
CA GLU A 323 1.71 -34.44 -10.99
C GLU A 323 2.86 -35.03 -10.17
N GLN A 324 3.69 -35.86 -10.80
CA GLN A 324 4.89 -36.44 -10.16
C GLN A 324 5.91 -35.36 -9.80
N MET A 325 6.14 -34.41 -10.71
CA MET A 325 7.04 -33.28 -10.47
C MET A 325 6.61 -32.47 -9.24
N LEU A 326 5.33 -32.07 -9.18
CA LEU A 326 4.82 -31.26 -8.07
C LEU A 326 4.87 -32.02 -6.75
N TYR A 327 4.60 -33.32 -6.75
CA TYR A 327 4.73 -34.16 -5.56
C TYR A 327 6.16 -34.18 -5.02
N GLU A 328 7.15 -34.49 -5.86
CA GLU A 328 8.55 -34.57 -5.45
C GLU A 328 9.09 -33.20 -5.03
N LEU A 329 8.75 -32.14 -5.77
CA LEU A 329 9.15 -30.78 -5.43
C LEU A 329 8.55 -30.34 -4.08
N SER A 330 7.31 -30.70 -3.78
CA SER A 330 6.66 -30.39 -2.49
C SER A 330 7.34 -31.05 -1.28
N GLN A 331 8.23 -32.04 -1.47
CA GLN A 331 9.01 -32.62 -0.37
C GLN A 331 10.21 -31.75 0.04
N ASN A 332 10.54 -30.71 -0.74
CA ASN A 332 11.68 -29.81 -0.45
C ASN A 332 11.35 -28.69 0.55
N PHE A 333 10.15 -28.65 1.12
CA PHE A 333 9.84 -27.70 2.19
C PHE A 333 10.61 -28.06 3.46
N LYS A 334 11.22 -27.06 4.11
CA LYS A 334 11.98 -27.28 5.36
C LYS A 334 11.08 -27.84 6.47
N ASN A 335 11.58 -28.81 7.23
CA ASN A 335 10.89 -29.44 8.37
C ASN A 335 10.68 -28.52 9.61
N SER A 336 10.98 -27.21 9.54
CA SER A 336 10.92 -26.31 10.71
C SER A 336 9.50 -25.90 11.12
N ILE A 337 8.51 -26.19 10.27
CA ILE A 337 7.12 -25.78 10.49
C ILE A 337 6.41 -26.85 11.32
N ASN A 338 5.64 -26.43 12.33
CA ASN A 338 4.65 -27.23 13.04
C ASN A 338 4.01 -28.30 12.11
N ASN A 339 4.08 -29.58 12.50
CA ASN A 339 3.60 -30.71 11.69
C ASN A 339 2.15 -30.56 11.17
N ARG A 340 1.35 -29.67 11.78
CA ARG A 340 -0.02 -29.34 11.36
C ARG A 340 -0.13 -28.47 10.10
N LEU A 341 0.85 -27.62 9.79
CA LEU A 341 0.78 -26.68 8.65
C LEU A 341 1.48 -27.20 7.39
N GLN A 342 2.36 -28.19 7.53
CA GLN A 342 3.05 -28.83 6.40
C GLN A 342 2.09 -29.42 5.35
N PRO A 343 1.03 -30.17 5.72
CA PRO A 343 0.08 -30.69 4.75
C PRO A 343 -0.69 -29.57 4.04
N LEU A 344 -1.01 -28.48 4.75
CA LEU A 344 -1.70 -27.32 4.18
C LEU A 344 -0.83 -26.63 3.14
N LEU A 345 0.44 -26.38 3.46
CA LEU A 345 1.42 -25.79 2.54
C LEU A 345 1.54 -26.62 1.26
N LYS A 346 1.71 -27.95 1.39
CA LYS A 346 1.80 -28.85 0.23
C LYS A 346 0.54 -28.79 -0.63
N LYS A 347 -0.65 -28.82 -0.02
CA LYS A 347 -1.91 -28.71 -0.76
C LYS A 347 -2.00 -27.39 -1.52
N VAL A 348 -1.83 -26.27 -0.84
CA VAL A 348 -1.93 -24.93 -1.44
C VAL A 348 -0.93 -24.76 -2.58
N PHE A 349 0.31 -25.19 -2.38
CA PHE A 349 1.34 -25.17 -3.41
C PHE A 349 0.93 -25.99 -4.63
N ILE A 350 0.50 -27.24 -4.45
CA ILE A 350 0.12 -28.12 -5.56
C ILE A 350 -1.10 -27.57 -6.30
N ASP A 351 -2.12 -27.10 -5.59
CA ASP A 351 -3.34 -26.54 -6.18
C ASP A 351 -3.03 -25.34 -7.08
N ILE A 352 -2.27 -24.36 -6.57
CA ILE A 352 -1.88 -23.17 -7.32
C ILE A 352 -0.99 -23.54 -8.52
N MET A 353 -0.05 -24.47 -8.36
CA MET A 353 0.85 -24.88 -9.45
C MET A 353 0.12 -25.68 -10.53
N LEU A 354 -0.91 -26.44 -10.17
CA LEU A 354 -1.79 -27.10 -11.14
C LEU A 354 -2.63 -26.08 -11.90
N GLU A 355 -3.11 -25.02 -11.26
CA GLU A 355 -3.80 -23.91 -11.94
C GLU A 355 -2.88 -23.20 -12.94
N GLU A 356 -1.65 -22.87 -12.52
CA GLU A 356 -0.63 -22.28 -13.40
C GLU A 356 -0.28 -23.20 -14.59
N SER A 357 -0.30 -24.52 -14.39
CA SER A 357 -0.04 -25.48 -15.48
C SER A 357 -1.05 -25.42 -16.64
N LYS A 358 -2.25 -24.91 -16.40
CA LYS A 358 -3.32 -24.79 -17.41
C LYS A 358 -3.19 -23.55 -18.30
N LEU A 359 -2.28 -22.63 -17.98
CA LEU A 359 -2.06 -21.41 -18.77
C LEU A 359 -1.46 -21.73 -20.14
N VAL A 360 -1.89 -20.99 -21.16
CA VAL A 360 -1.46 -21.19 -22.56
C VAL A 360 0.05 -20.94 -22.70
N GLY A 361 0.78 -21.90 -23.25
CA GLY A 361 2.24 -21.79 -23.46
C GLY A 361 3.12 -22.24 -22.28
N MET A 362 2.52 -22.82 -21.23
CA MET A 362 3.26 -23.46 -20.14
C MET A 362 3.78 -24.84 -20.54
N ASN A 363 5.08 -25.07 -20.33
CA ASN A 363 5.70 -26.38 -20.48
C ASN A 363 6.26 -26.85 -19.12
N ILE A 364 6.55 -28.14 -19.00
CA ILE A 364 7.02 -28.76 -17.75
C ILE A 364 8.26 -28.03 -17.20
N ASN A 365 9.20 -27.64 -18.07
CA ASN A 365 10.44 -26.97 -17.67
C ASN A 365 10.21 -25.54 -17.12
N ARG A 366 9.32 -24.76 -17.74
CA ARG A 366 8.95 -23.42 -17.24
C ARG A 366 8.21 -23.52 -15.92
N LEU A 367 7.26 -24.45 -15.81
CA LEU A 367 6.53 -24.71 -14.56
C LEU A 367 7.48 -25.16 -13.45
N MET A 368 8.45 -26.03 -13.76
CA MET A 368 9.51 -26.45 -12.82
C MET A 368 10.33 -25.25 -12.33
N ASN A 369 10.73 -24.33 -13.20
CA ASN A 369 11.48 -23.14 -12.78
C ASN A 369 10.64 -22.22 -11.87
N LYS A 370 9.35 -21.99 -12.20
CA LYS A 370 8.42 -21.27 -11.32
C LYS A 370 8.27 -21.96 -9.96
N ALA A 371 8.16 -23.30 -9.97
CA ALA A 371 8.04 -24.13 -8.77
C ALA A 371 9.24 -23.96 -7.83
N ILE A 372 10.45 -24.02 -8.39
CA ILE A 372 11.70 -23.87 -7.66
C ILE A 372 11.78 -22.48 -7.03
N TYR A 373 11.40 -21.43 -7.77
CA TYR A 373 11.37 -20.05 -7.24
C TYR A 373 10.40 -19.92 -6.08
N ALA A 374 9.17 -20.42 -6.25
CA ALA A 374 8.15 -20.41 -5.20
C ALA A 374 8.64 -21.18 -3.95
N ILE A 375 9.24 -22.36 -4.10
CA ILE A 375 9.76 -23.14 -2.96
C ILE A 375 10.88 -22.39 -2.23
N CYS A 376 11.81 -21.75 -2.96
CA CYS A 376 12.88 -20.96 -2.34
C CYS A 376 12.31 -19.82 -1.49
N TRP A 377 11.36 -19.06 -2.05
CA TRP A 377 10.74 -17.95 -1.34
C TRP A 377 9.86 -18.40 -0.18
N LEU A 378 9.11 -19.49 -0.32
CA LEU A 378 8.35 -20.07 0.79
C LEU A 378 9.32 -20.50 1.91
N ASN A 379 10.41 -21.20 1.59
CA ASN A 379 11.43 -21.57 2.58
C ASN A 379 12.14 -20.36 3.25
N ARG A 380 11.95 -19.14 2.72
CA ARG A 380 12.47 -17.88 3.27
C ARG A 380 11.44 -17.13 4.12
N TYR A 381 10.17 -17.12 3.71
CA TYR A 381 9.13 -16.29 4.31
C TYR A 381 8.13 -17.03 5.21
N MET A 382 8.19 -18.36 5.29
CA MET A 382 7.25 -19.17 6.07
C MET A 382 7.36 -19.02 7.59
N ASP A 383 8.47 -18.51 8.12
CA ASP A 383 8.66 -18.31 9.56
C ASP A 383 8.01 -17.02 10.09
N TYR A 384 7.44 -16.19 9.21
CA TYR A 384 6.82 -14.92 9.56
C TYR A 384 5.30 -15.04 9.72
N SER A 385 4.75 -14.29 10.66
CA SER A 385 3.30 -14.22 10.93
C SER A 385 2.61 -13.14 10.10
N MET A 386 3.37 -12.19 9.56
CA MET A 386 2.88 -11.12 8.69
C MET A 386 3.94 -10.76 7.64
N VAL A 387 3.50 -10.58 6.40
CA VAL A 387 4.30 -10.19 5.25
C VAL A 387 3.70 -8.91 4.66
N ILE A 388 4.48 -7.84 4.63
CA ILE A 388 4.11 -6.58 3.97
C ILE A 388 4.94 -6.44 2.70
N TYR A 389 4.31 -6.06 1.59
CA TYR A 389 5.01 -5.77 0.34
C TYR A 389 4.69 -4.38 -0.18
N LEU A 390 5.70 -3.52 -0.25
CA LEU A 390 5.64 -2.15 -0.77
C LEU A 390 6.10 -2.11 -2.24
N GLY A 391 5.24 -1.61 -3.13
CA GLY A 391 5.53 -1.39 -4.55
C GLY A 391 4.74 -2.27 -5.52
N GLY A 392 3.95 -3.22 -5.00
CA GLY A 392 3.11 -4.12 -5.80
C GLY A 392 3.88 -5.18 -6.60
N CYS A 393 3.21 -6.29 -6.93
CA CYS A 393 3.81 -7.37 -7.73
C CYS A 393 4.15 -6.91 -9.15
N ARG A 394 5.43 -7.00 -9.51
CA ARG A 394 5.95 -6.58 -10.83
C ARG A 394 6.01 -7.72 -11.84
N ASN A 395 6.12 -8.96 -11.36
CA ASN A 395 6.26 -10.14 -12.20
C ASN A 395 5.33 -11.29 -11.76
N GLU A 396 5.07 -12.24 -12.67
CA GLU A 396 4.18 -13.38 -12.42
C GLU A 396 4.65 -14.27 -11.27
N ASN A 397 5.97 -14.37 -11.04
CA ASN A 397 6.52 -15.21 -9.99
C ASN A 397 6.22 -14.61 -8.60
N GLU A 398 6.35 -13.30 -8.44
CA GLU A 398 5.93 -12.58 -7.22
C GLU A 398 4.43 -12.76 -6.98
N ALA A 399 3.62 -12.57 -8.02
CA ALA A 399 2.18 -12.78 -7.93
C ALA A 399 1.87 -14.21 -7.43
N LEU A 400 2.57 -15.22 -7.97
CA LEU A 400 2.46 -16.61 -7.53
C LEU A 400 2.79 -16.80 -6.04
N LEU A 401 3.87 -16.18 -5.55
CA LEU A 401 4.25 -16.23 -4.14
C LEU A 401 3.14 -15.67 -3.24
N PHE A 402 2.63 -14.48 -3.55
CA PHE A 402 1.60 -13.84 -2.72
C PHE A 402 0.25 -14.56 -2.80
N LYS A 403 -0.08 -15.21 -3.94
CA LYS A 403 -1.25 -16.11 -4.02
C LYS A 403 -1.13 -17.30 -3.07
N ILE A 404 0.06 -17.88 -2.93
CA ILE A 404 0.31 -18.99 -2.01
C ILE A 404 0.24 -18.49 -0.57
N LEU A 405 0.95 -17.39 -0.24
CA LEU A 405 0.95 -16.83 1.11
C LEU A 405 -0.46 -16.41 1.59
N GLY A 406 -1.29 -15.87 0.70
CA GLY A 406 -2.68 -15.49 1.02
C GLY A 406 -3.61 -16.67 1.35
N ARG A 407 -3.19 -17.92 1.10
CA ARG A 407 -3.93 -19.15 1.47
C ARG A 407 -3.28 -19.90 2.64
N LEU A 408 -2.35 -19.27 3.33
CA LEU A 408 -1.67 -19.79 4.52
C LEU A 408 -2.06 -18.95 5.75
N PRO A 409 -1.82 -19.43 6.98
CA PRO A 409 -2.10 -18.69 8.21
C PRO A 409 -1.08 -17.56 8.46
N ILE A 410 -0.88 -16.72 7.44
CA ILE A 410 0.03 -15.58 7.39
C ILE A 410 -0.80 -14.40 6.92
N ASP A 411 -0.69 -13.26 7.61
CA ASP A 411 -1.31 -12.02 7.12
C ASP A 411 -0.45 -11.41 6.02
N VAL A 412 -1.05 -11.09 4.89
CA VAL A 412 -0.39 -10.54 3.70
C VAL A 412 -1.01 -9.20 3.37
N LEU A 413 -0.18 -8.16 3.38
CA LEU A 413 -0.57 -6.79 3.02
C LEU A 413 0.27 -6.30 1.85
N ILE A 414 -0.39 -5.92 0.75
CA ILE A 414 0.27 -5.39 -0.45
C ILE A 414 -0.08 -3.91 -0.56
N LEU A 415 0.95 -3.07 -0.55
CA LEU A 415 0.84 -1.62 -0.60
C LEU A 415 1.30 -1.14 -1.98
N VAL A 416 0.39 -0.50 -2.71
CA VAL A 416 0.66 0.12 -4.02
C VAL A 416 0.29 1.61 -3.93
N PRO A 417 1.08 2.43 -3.22
CA PRO A 417 0.72 3.82 -2.96
C PRO A 417 0.80 4.71 -4.22
N ASP A 418 1.63 4.34 -5.20
CA ASP A 418 1.70 5.02 -6.49
C ASP A 418 0.71 4.40 -7.48
N LEU A 419 -0.30 5.18 -7.89
CA LEU A 419 -1.31 4.77 -8.86
C LEU A 419 -0.74 4.56 -10.28
N ASN A 420 0.45 5.08 -10.57
CA ASN A 420 1.12 4.85 -11.86
C ASN A 420 1.82 3.48 -11.91
N SER A 421 2.04 2.85 -10.75
CA SER A 421 2.70 1.56 -10.65
C SER A 421 1.74 0.42 -10.98
N LYS A 422 2.10 -0.41 -11.97
CA LYS A 422 1.30 -1.57 -12.37
C LYS A 422 1.54 -2.75 -11.43
N CYS A 423 0.48 -3.27 -10.84
CA CYS A 423 0.50 -4.53 -10.07
C CYS A 423 -0.15 -5.66 -10.89
N CYS A 424 0.60 -6.72 -11.19
CA CYS A 424 0.10 -7.85 -12.00
C CYS A 424 -0.65 -8.92 -11.18
N LEU A 425 -0.75 -8.75 -9.86
CA LEU A 425 -1.45 -9.71 -9.00
C LEU A 425 -2.97 -9.60 -9.19
N VAL A 426 -3.58 -10.74 -9.50
CA VAL A 426 -5.04 -10.90 -9.57
C VAL A 426 -5.39 -12.22 -8.88
N ASP A 427 -6.24 -12.18 -7.86
CA ASP A 427 -6.72 -13.35 -7.14
C ASP A 427 -8.14 -13.10 -6.60
N GLN A 428 -8.98 -14.14 -6.56
CA GLN A 428 -10.37 -14.04 -6.10
C GLN A 428 -10.50 -13.80 -4.58
N LEU A 429 -9.49 -14.20 -3.80
CA LEU A 429 -9.48 -14.03 -2.35
C LEU A 429 -8.90 -12.68 -1.91
N LEU A 430 -8.35 -11.89 -2.86
CA LEU A 430 -7.69 -10.63 -2.55
C LEU A 430 -8.75 -9.56 -2.22
N TYR A 431 -8.67 -9.00 -1.01
CA TYR A 431 -9.51 -7.86 -0.63
C TYR A 431 -8.81 -6.56 -1.02
N GLU A 432 -9.46 -5.75 -1.87
CA GLU A 432 -8.86 -4.56 -2.46
C GLU A 432 -9.58 -3.30 -2.02
N VAL A 433 -8.80 -2.30 -1.62
CA VAL A 433 -9.29 -0.94 -1.36
C VAL A 433 -8.55 0.02 -2.28
N HIS A 434 -9.32 0.87 -2.95
CA HIS A 434 -8.83 1.89 -3.86
C HIS A 434 -9.02 3.27 -3.27
N PHE A 435 -7.94 4.04 -3.24
CA PHE A 435 -7.92 5.44 -2.85
C PHE A 435 -7.57 6.31 -4.05
N GLU A 436 -8.05 7.55 -4.06
CA GLU A 436 -7.91 8.47 -5.20
C GLU A 436 -6.52 9.11 -5.28
N GLN A 437 -5.79 9.19 -4.17
CA GLN A 437 -4.51 9.90 -4.12
C GLN A 437 -3.34 8.95 -4.43
N SER A 438 -2.34 9.45 -5.15
CA SER A 438 -1.09 8.74 -5.46
C SER A 438 0.10 9.33 -4.70
N LEU A 439 0.96 8.47 -4.13
CA LEU A 439 2.20 8.84 -3.44
C LEU A 439 3.34 7.88 -3.83
N VAL A 440 4.46 8.44 -4.29
CA VAL A 440 5.68 7.67 -4.55
C VAL A 440 6.38 7.39 -3.23
N VAL A 441 6.49 6.12 -2.86
CA VAL A 441 7.17 5.66 -1.64
C VAL A 441 8.19 4.59 -2.03
N GLU A 442 9.47 4.91 -1.92
CA GLU A 442 10.56 4.00 -2.31
C GLU A 442 10.98 3.05 -1.18
N GLU A 443 10.84 3.49 0.07
CA GLU A 443 11.26 2.74 1.26
C GLU A 443 10.16 2.72 2.31
N PHE A 444 10.02 1.58 3.00
CA PHE A 444 9.11 1.48 4.14
C PHE A 444 9.71 2.26 5.33
N PRO A 445 8.91 3.02 6.10
CA PRO A 445 9.43 3.82 7.21
C PRO A 445 10.02 2.91 8.32
N ARG A 446 11.35 2.90 8.48
CA ARG A 446 12.08 2.03 9.43
C ARG A 446 12.67 2.75 10.65
N GLN A 447 12.86 4.07 10.57
CA GLN A 447 13.35 4.92 11.64
C GLN A 447 12.33 6.03 11.89
N ASN A 448 12.35 6.65 13.08
CA ASN A 448 11.87 8.03 13.25
C ASN A 448 12.81 8.94 12.44
N THR A 449 12.86 8.79 11.13
CA THR A 449 13.33 9.84 10.24
C THR A 449 12.55 11.08 10.66
N THR A 450 13.23 12.20 10.89
CA THR A 450 12.71 13.47 11.40
C THR A 450 11.44 13.94 10.67
N VAL A 451 10.31 13.31 10.96
CA VAL A 451 8.97 13.77 10.60
C VAL A 451 8.67 14.78 11.70
N GLN A 452 9.07 16.03 11.47
CA GLN A 452 8.53 17.13 12.25
C GLN A 452 7.02 17.07 12.12
N MET A 453 6.38 16.73 13.23
CA MET A 453 4.94 16.57 13.32
C MET A 453 4.27 17.93 13.22
N GLY A 454 3.50 18.13 12.16
CA GLY A 454 2.41 19.09 12.19
C GLY A 454 1.26 18.51 12.99
N THR A 455 0.74 19.22 13.99
CA THR A 455 -0.54 18.88 14.60
C THR A 455 -1.67 19.11 13.59
N THR A 456 -2.86 18.54 13.80
CA THR A 456 -4.06 18.88 13.00
C THR A 456 -4.31 20.40 12.96
N ALA A 457 -3.91 21.14 14.01
CA ALA A 457 -3.90 22.60 14.01
C ALA A 457 -2.82 23.20 13.08
N TYR A 458 -1.61 22.65 13.02
CA TYR A 458 -0.57 23.05 12.06
C TYR A 458 -0.96 22.76 10.62
N HIS A 459 -1.66 21.64 10.37
CA HIS A 459 -2.14 21.30 9.03
C HIS A 459 -3.36 22.14 8.64
N ALA A 460 -4.27 22.45 9.57
CA ALA A 460 -5.33 23.42 9.35
C ALA A 460 -4.79 24.84 9.15
N GLU A 461 -3.76 25.26 9.88
CA GLU A 461 -3.02 26.50 9.67
C GLU A 461 -2.33 26.49 8.31
N ARG A 462 -1.72 25.37 7.89
CA ARG A 462 -1.10 25.24 6.56
C ARG A 462 -2.10 25.19 5.41
N GLU A 463 -3.24 24.53 5.55
CA GLU A 463 -4.29 24.51 4.53
C GLU A 463 -4.99 25.87 4.43
N LEU A 464 -5.33 26.48 5.58
CA LEU A 464 -5.81 27.87 5.62
C LEU A 464 -4.77 28.83 5.05
N ASP A 465 -3.49 28.68 5.39
CA ASP A 465 -2.40 29.46 4.81
C ASP A 465 -2.31 29.24 3.31
N THR A 466 -2.33 28.00 2.82
CA THR A 466 -2.15 27.72 1.39
C THR A 466 -3.33 28.26 0.57
N LEU A 467 -4.56 28.14 1.09
CA LEU A 467 -5.77 28.76 0.52
C LEU A 467 -5.76 30.29 0.66
N MET A 468 -5.18 30.83 1.74
CA MET A 468 -5.08 32.28 1.97
C MET A 468 -3.93 32.95 1.23
N TYR A 469 -2.89 32.23 0.79
CA TYR A 469 -1.69 32.81 0.15
C TYR A 469 -1.60 32.54 -1.36
N GLN A 470 -2.44 31.66 -1.92
CA GLN A 470 -2.61 31.54 -3.37
C GLN A 470 -3.61 32.60 -3.87
N ASP A 471 -3.16 33.46 -4.80
CA ASP A 471 -3.96 34.48 -5.52
C ASP A 471 -4.63 35.60 -4.71
N SER A 472 -4.27 35.80 -3.43
CA SER A 472 -4.89 36.81 -2.54
C SER A 472 -4.06 38.09 -2.30
N GLY A 473 -2.80 38.13 -2.73
CA GLY A 473 -1.85 39.21 -2.41
C GLY A 473 -1.31 39.18 -0.97
N MET A 474 -1.57 38.11 -0.22
CA MET A 474 -0.96 37.85 1.09
C MET A 474 0.35 37.08 0.91
N TYR A 475 1.32 37.27 1.81
CA TYR A 475 2.61 36.56 1.78
C TYR A 475 2.95 35.93 3.14
N ARG A 476 3.59 34.75 3.10
CA ARG A 476 4.09 34.05 4.30
C ARG A 476 5.31 34.79 4.88
N ASN A 477 5.50 34.65 6.19
CA ASN A 477 6.70 35.17 6.84
C ASN A 477 7.96 34.53 6.24
N GLN A 478 8.92 35.35 5.81
CA GLN A 478 10.19 34.94 5.24
C GLN A 478 10.04 33.97 4.06
N GLN A 479 8.97 34.15 3.26
CA GLN A 479 8.65 33.32 2.11
C GLN A 479 9.75 33.34 1.04
N TYR A 480 10.44 34.47 0.89
CA TYR A 480 11.37 34.69 -0.20
C TYR A 480 12.81 34.82 0.26
N ALA A 481 13.69 34.12 -0.42
CA ALA A 481 15.14 34.09 -0.15
C ALA A 481 15.92 35.14 -0.94
N LYS A 482 15.35 35.66 -2.05
CA LYS A 482 16.01 36.59 -2.96
C LYS A 482 15.11 37.78 -3.26
N ALA A 483 15.75 38.94 -3.40
CA ALA A 483 15.09 40.18 -3.74
C ALA A 483 15.95 41.09 -4.60
N ASN A 484 15.33 41.99 -5.36
CA ASN A 484 15.94 43.04 -6.15
C ASN A 484 15.38 44.39 -5.72
N SER A 485 16.23 45.30 -5.25
CA SER A 485 15.85 46.68 -4.94
C SER A 485 15.52 47.45 -6.21
N VAL A 486 14.40 48.17 -6.19
CA VAL A 486 13.96 49.11 -7.22
C VAL A 486 13.74 50.45 -6.54
N ASN A 487 14.52 51.47 -6.91
CA ASN A 487 14.40 52.79 -6.27
C ASN A 487 13.11 53.48 -6.75
N LEU A 488 12.30 53.95 -5.81
CA LEU A 488 11.11 54.73 -6.09
C LEU A 488 11.48 56.19 -6.37
N LEU A 489 10.78 56.80 -7.33
CA LEU A 489 10.75 58.25 -7.50
C LEU A 489 9.60 58.79 -6.64
N THR A 490 9.93 59.33 -5.47
CA THR A 490 8.96 59.83 -4.48
C THR A 490 9.00 61.34 -4.37
N MET A 491 7.90 61.99 -4.00
CA MET A 491 7.91 63.35 -3.45
C MET A 491 8.34 63.34 -1.97
N TYR A 492 8.78 64.48 -1.43
CA TYR A 492 9.21 64.57 -0.03
C TYR A 492 8.10 64.16 0.96
N GLU A 493 6.85 64.56 0.71
CA GLU A 493 5.71 64.22 1.54
C GLU A 493 5.40 62.71 1.55
N GLU A 494 5.64 62.02 0.43
CA GLU A 494 5.41 60.58 0.28
C GLU A 494 6.38 59.74 1.11
N ILE A 495 7.58 60.26 1.42
CA ILE A 495 8.58 59.55 2.24
C ILE A 495 7.96 59.12 3.57
N SER A 496 7.28 60.04 4.26
CA SER A 496 6.67 59.76 5.57
C SER A 496 5.52 58.74 5.51
N ILE A 497 4.76 58.73 4.40
CA ILE A 497 3.64 57.83 4.17
C ILE A 497 4.15 56.41 3.92
N LEU A 498 5.12 56.29 3.01
CA LEU A 498 5.68 55.01 2.62
C LEU A 498 6.61 54.42 3.69
N TRP A 499 7.21 55.24 4.55
CA TRP A 499 8.20 54.81 5.55
C TRP A 499 7.73 53.61 6.36
N ASN A 500 6.54 53.69 6.94
CA ASN A 500 5.99 52.63 7.80
C ASN A 500 5.11 51.63 7.04
N GLN A 501 4.95 51.79 5.73
CA GLN A 501 4.15 50.91 4.89
C GLN A 501 4.95 49.64 4.55
N GLU A 502 4.32 48.48 4.76
CA GLU A 502 4.90 47.19 4.37
C GLU A 502 5.18 47.13 2.86
N MET A 503 6.28 46.49 2.48
CA MET A 503 6.75 46.44 1.09
C MET A 503 5.67 45.92 0.13
N LYS A 504 4.87 44.92 0.54
CA LYS A 504 3.79 44.35 -0.28
C LYS A 504 2.68 45.33 -0.69
N TYR A 505 2.51 46.43 0.06
CA TYR A 505 1.51 47.46 -0.25
C TYR A 505 2.10 48.64 -1.01
N ARG A 506 3.43 48.68 -1.20
CA ARG A 506 4.08 49.77 -1.91
C ARG A 506 3.88 49.64 -3.41
N PRO A 507 3.82 50.77 -4.14
CA PRO A 507 3.74 50.74 -5.59
C PRO A 507 4.94 50.00 -6.19
N ASN A 508 4.70 49.23 -7.25
CA ASN A 508 5.70 48.43 -7.98
C ASN A 508 6.33 47.26 -7.19
N PHE A 509 5.76 46.88 -6.05
CA PHE A 509 6.04 45.59 -5.45
C PHE A 509 5.57 44.46 -6.38
N SER A 510 6.45 43.51 -6.66
CA SER A 510 6.11 42.34 -7.45
C SER A 510 6.99 41.16 -7.10
N VAL A 511 6.50 39.96 -7.40
CA VAL A 511 7.27 38.72 -7.26
C VAL A 511 7.33 38.06 -8.63
N VAL A 512 8.53 37.83 -9.14
CA VAL A 512 8.78 37.19 -10.44
C VAL A 512 9.82 36.10 -10.22
N ASP A 513 9.51 34.87 -10.64
CA ASP A 513 10.41 33.70 -10.52
C ASP A 513 11.02 33.53 -9.11
N ASP A 514 10.19 33.62 -8.07
CA ASP A 514 10.58 33.57 -6.64
C ASP A 514 11.58 34.65 -6.19
N VAL A 515 11.74 35.72 -6.97
CA VAL A 515 12.51 36.93 -6.62
C VAL A 515 11.58 38.11 -6.39
N VAL A 516 11.71 38.75 -5.23
CA VAL A 516 10.89 39.91 -4.86
C VAL A 516 11.51 41.19 -5.39
N ASN A 517 10.76 41.98 -6.15
CA ASN A 517 11.14 43.35 -6.49
C ASN A 517 10.71 44.28 -5.35
N LEU A 518 11.70 44.84 -4.64
CA LEU A 518 11.56 45.67 -3.45
C LEU A 518 11.55 47.15 -3.82
N PRO A 519 10.41 47.85 -3.74
CA PRO A 519 10.36 49.29 -3.95
C PRO A 519 10.95 50.04 -2.73
N VAL A 520 12.16 50.57 -2.90
CA VAL A 520 12.93 51.24 -1.82
C VAL A 520 13.02 52.74 -2.03
N ILE A 521 13.10 53.47 -0.93
CA ILE A 521 13.32 54.92 -0.94
C ILE A 521 14.81 55.18 -0.77
N CYS A 522 15.40 55.97 -1.65
CA CYS A 522 16.77 56.47 -1.47
C CYS A 522 16.76 57.97 -1.78
N ALA A 523 16.70 58.79 -0.74
CA ALA A 523 16.41 60.21 -0.88
C ALA A 523 17.45 61.07 -0.16
N LYS A 524 17.73 62.23 -0.75
CA LYS A 524 18.61 63.28 -0.25
C LYS A 524 17.77 64.53 0.00
N VAL A 525 17.62 64.91 1.27
CA VAL A 525 16.80 66.05 1.68
C VAL A 525 17.72 67.22 2.08
N LEU A 526 17.49 68.37 1.45
CA LEU A 526 18.27 69.60 1.60
C LEU A 526 17.42 70.72 2.22
N GLY A 527 17.93 71.31 3.30
CA GLY A 527 17.38 72.51 3.93
C GLY A 527 16.24 72.25 4.93
N VAL A 528 15.76 73.32 5.56
CA VAL A 528 14.70 73.31 6.59
C VAL A 528 13.56 74.21 6.14
N LYS A 529 12.34 73.67 6.05
CA LYS A 529 11.17 74.41 5.59
C LYS A 529 10.80 75.51 6.60
N GLY A 530 10.88 76.78 6.17
CA GLY A 530 10.49 77.94 6.96
C GLY A 530 11.34 78.21 8.21
N GLU A 531 12.58 77.71 8.27
CA GLU A 531 13.50 77.81 9.42
C GLU A 531 12.96 77.22 10.75
N ASP A 532 11.86 76.48 10.70
CA ASP A 532 11.27 75.84 11.88
C ASP A 532 12.01 74.54 12.22
N VAL A 533 13.09 74.71 12.98
CA VAL A 533 13.94 73.62 13.49
C VAL A 533 13.15 72.65 14.37
N ALA A 534 12.17 73.12 15.14
CA ALA A 534 11.40 72.28 16.05
C ALA A 534 10.51 71.31 15.27
N THR A 535 9.79 71.81 14.26
CA THR A 535 8.95 70.97 13.38
C THR A 535 9.79 70.03 12.52
N TYR A 536 10.96 70.48 12.05
CA TYR A 536 11.91 69.65 11.30
C TYR A 536 12.37 68.42 12.12
N TRP A 537 12.83 68.63 13.35
CA TRP A 537 13.23 67.52 14.22
C TRP A 537 12.05 66.66 14.67
N SER A 538 10.85 67.22 14.79
CA SER A 538 9.63 66.44 15.06
C SER A 538 9.36 65.45 13.93
N LYS A 539 9.40 65.89 12.67
CA LYS A 539 9.21 65.03 11.50
C LYS A 539 10.28 63.95 11.39
N ILE A 540 11.54 64.28 11.65
CA ILE A 540 12.62 63.27 11.65
C ILE A 540 12.40 62.25 12.77
N ARG A 541 11.94 62.70 13.95
CA ARG A 541 11.62 61.79 15.06
C ARG A 541 10.49 60.83 14.72
N GLU A 542 9.52 61.23 13.92
CA GLU A 542 8.45 60.35 13.41
C GLU A 542 9.00 59.24 12.49
N LEU A 543 10.11 59.49 11.79
CA LEU A 543 10.79 58.49 10.96
C LEU A 543 11.68 57.54 11.78
N VAL A 544 12.01 57.87 13.04
CA VAL A 544 12.80 56.98 13.90
C VAL A 544 11.89 55.91 14.50
N THR A 545 11.98 54.70 13.93
CA THR A 545 11.21 53.52 14.35
C THR A 545 12.14 52.42 14.87
N GLU A 546 11.55 51.30 15.33
CA GLU A 546 12.32 50.15 15.83
C GLU A 546 13.28 49.55 14.79
N ASP A 547 12.95 49.69 13.50
CA ASP A 547 13.75 49.17 12.38
C ASP A 547 14.64 50.25 11.73
N THR A 548 14.87 51.38 12.41
CA THR A 548 15.66 52.50 11.89
C THR A 548 17.03 52.60 12.55
N PHE A 549 18.08 52.49 11.75
CA PHE A 549 19.44 52.83 12.14
C PHE A 549 19.69 54.32 11.88
N VAL A 550 20.12 55.06 12.91
CA VAL A 550 20.33 56.50 12.82
C VAL A 550 21.81 56.84 12.97
N ILE A 551 22.43 57.30 11.89
CA ILE A 551 23.77 57.87 11.91
C ILE A 551 23.63 59.37 12.22
N ARG A 552 24.18 59.79 13.36
CA ARG A 552 24.04 61.16 13.87
C ARG A 552 25.22 62.08 13.54
N LYS A 553 26.32 61.51 13.03
CA LYS A 553 27.55 62.23 12.70
C LYS A 553 28.20 61.58 11.48
N ALA A 554 28.69 62.41 10.57
CA ALA A 554 29.53 62.01 9.44
C ALA A 554 31.02 62.28 9.75
N PRO A 555 31.97 61.44 9.32
CA PRO A 555 31.77 60.09 8.79
C PRO A 555 31.38 59.10 9.90
N PHE A 556 30.60 58.08 9.56
CA PHE A 556 30.25 56.97 10.45
C PHE A 556 31.36 55.93 10.49
N ILE A 557 31.92 55.58 9.33
CA ILE A 557 33.12 54.75 9.20
C ILE A 557 34.33 55.65 8.98
N ASP A 558 35.24 55.64 9.94
CA ASP A 558 36.54 56.29 9.83
C ASP A 558 37.46 55.48 8.90
N SER A 559 37.93 56.09 7.82
CA SER A 559 38.83 55.47 6.84
C SER A 559 40.18 55.04 7.46
N LEU A 560 40.58 55.62 8.60
CA LEU A 560 41.79 55.27 9.34
C LEU A 560 41.61 54.09 10.30
N ALA A 561 40.37 53.66 10.55
CA ALA A 561 40.11 52.52 11.42
C ALA A 561 40.64 51.21 10.81
N GLU A 562 41.22 50.35 11.65
CA GLU A 562 41.74 49.05 11.22
C GLU A 562 40.58 48.15 10.79
N ASN A 563 40.66 47.63 9.55
CA ASN A 563 39.69 46.69 9.02
C ASN A 563 40.36 45.31 8.87
N PRO A 564 39.95 44.29 9.65
CA PRO A 564 40.62 42.99 9.70
C PRO A 564 40.53 42.22 8.37
N PHE A 565 39.63 42.60 7.46
CA PHE A 565 39.43 41.93 6.19
C PHE A 565 40.33 42.47 5.07
N LYS A 566 40.91 43.68 5.18
CA LYS A 566 41.74 44.30 4.12
C LYS A 566 42.86 43.37 3.64
N GLY A 567 43.53 42.65 4.55
CA GLY A 567 44.63 41.73 4.22
C GLY A 567 44.21 40.40 3.56
N ARG A 568 42.92 40.03 3.59
CA ARG A 568 42.40 38.75 3.07
C ARG A 568 41.55 38.89 1.80
N CYS A 569 41.23 40.12 1.40
CA CYS A 569 40.34 40.40 0.27
C CYS A 569 40.85 39.88 -1.09
N SER A 570 42.17 39.75 -1.28
CA SER A 570 42.76 39.20 -2.50
C SER A 570 42.43 37.73 -2.76
N GLN A 571 42.07 36.97 -1.70
CA GLN A 571 41.60 35.58 -1.82
C GLN A 571 40.12 35.54 -2.20
N PHE A 572 39.33 36.49 -1.70
CA PHE A 572 37.88 36.52 -1.85
C PHE A 572 37.37 36.93 -3.23
N PHE A 573 38.22 37.53 -4.07
CA PHE A 573 37.83 38.03 -5.39
C PHE A 573 38.89 37.73 -6.44
N ARG A 574 38.50 37.03 -7.52
CA ARG A 574 39.41 36.66 -8.62
C ARG A 574 38.66 36.59 -9.94
N ASN A 575 39.27 37.07 -11.02
CA ASN A 575 38.71 37.06 -12.37
C ASN A 575 37.32 37.72 -12.49
N GLY A 576 37.07 38.79 -11.72
CA GLY A 576 35.80 39.53 -11.78
C GLY A 576 34.63 38.86 -11.06
N GLN A 577 34.84 37.76 -10.34
CA GLN A 577 33.81 37.03 -9.60
C GLN A 577 34.17 36.88 -8.11
N LEU A 578 33.14 36.88 -7.27
CA LEU A 578 33.27 36.74 -5.84
C LEU A 578 33.34 35.24 -5.45
N ARG A 579 34.38 34.84 -4.74
CA ARG A 579 34.54 33.45 -4.25
C ARG A 579 33.74 33.21 -2.98
N LYS A 580 32.41 33.12 -3.14
CA LYS A 580 31.44 32.98 -2.04
C LYS A 580 31.76 31.85 -1.07
N GLN A 581 32.22 30.70 -1.57
CA GLN A 581 32.60 29.55 -0.74
C GLN A 581 33.84 29.82 0.12
N GLU A 582 34.85 30.52 -0.41
CA GLU A 582 36.06 30.86 0.33
C GLU A 582 35.78 31.89 1.43
N ILE A 583 34.86 32.83 1.18
CA ILE A 583 34.39 33.81 2.18
C ILE A 583 33.64 33.09 3.31
N LYS A 584 32.69 32.20 2.98
CA LYS A 584 31.91 31.43 3.97
C LYS A 584 32.77 30.50 4.83
N ASN A 585 33.82 29.92 4.26
CA ASN A 585 34.74 29.00 4.96
C ASN A 585 35.81 29.72 5.80
N SER A 586 35.86 31.06 5.76
CA SER A 586 36.80 31.82 6.57
C SER A 586 36.43 31.75 8.06
N LYS A 587 37.44 31.61 8.93
CA LYS A 587 37.23 31.41 10.39
C LYS A 587 36.49 32.58 11.07
N GLU A 588 36.47 33.75 10.45
CA GLU A 588 35.91 34.99 10.99
C GLU A 588 34.79 35.53 10.08
N TYR A 589 34.03 34.65 9.41
CA TYR A 589 32.93 35.09 8.54
C TYR A 589 31.80 35.75 9.35
N PRO A 590 31.55 37.06 9.16
CA PRO A 590 30.69 37.86 10.02
C PRO A 590 29.21 37.51 9.88
N PHE A 591 28.80 36.91 8.76
CA PHE A 591 27.41 36.55 8.49
C PHE A 591 27.09 35.08 8.81
N ALA A 592 28.02 34.33 9.46
CA ALA A 592 27.86 32.90 9.72
C ALA A 592 26.59 32.56 10.54
N PHE A 593 26.12 33.49 11.37
CA PHE A 593 24.92 33.31 12.19
C PHE A 593 23.60 33.57 11.46
N LEU A 594 23.65 34.16 10.26
CA LEU A 594 22.46 34.36 9.43
C LEU A 594 22.06 33.06 8.75
N ARG A 595 20.80 32.94 8.35
CA ARG A 595 20.36 31.79 7.53
C ARG A 595 21.09 31.78 6.19
N GLU A 596 21.29 30.60 5.62
CA GLU A 596 22.11 30.43 4.41
C GLU A 596 21.58 31.25 3.23
N GLU A 597 20.25 31.39 3.13
CA GLU A 597 19.58 32.19 2.10
C GLU A 597 19.94 33.67 2.20
N ILE A 598 19.94 34.23 3.41
CA ILE A 598 20.30 35.64 3.65
C ILE A 598 21.79 35.86 3.38
N GLN A 599 22.64 34.92 3.79
CA GLN A 599 24.07 34.98 3.47
C GLN A 599 24.29 35.03 1.95
N ASN A 600 23.61 34.15 1.20
CA ASN A 600 23.68 34.13 -0.26
C ASN A 600 23.18 35.45 -0.85
N HIS A 601 22.05 35.97 -0.36
CA HIS A 601 21.51 37.26 -0.79
C HIS A 601 22.52 38.41 -0.59
N LEU A 602 23.13 38.52 0.59
CA LEU A 602 24.13 39.57 0.88
C LEU A 602 25.36 39.46 -0.04
N LEU A 603 25.87 38.25 -0.24
CA LEU A 603 27.01 38.01 -1.13
C LEU A 603 26.66 38.25 -2.60
N ASP A 604 25.43 37.93 -3.02
CA ASP A 604 24.89 38.26 -4.34
C ASP A 604 24.81 39.78 -4.55
N LYS A 605 24.37 40.54 -3.53
CA LYS A 605 24.32 42.01 -3.59
C LYS A 605 25.71 42.66 -3.55
N LEU A 606 26.65 42.06 -2.84
CA LEU A 606 28.05 42.50 -2.84
C LEU A 606 28.66 42.34 -4.24
N GLU A 607 28.47 41.18 -4.86
CA GLU A 607 28.91 40.93 -6.23
C GLU A 607 28.19 41.83 -7.25
N LEU A 608 26.89 42.09 -7.04
CA LEU A 608 26.12 43.02 -7.86
C LEU A 608 26.67 44.46 -7.77
N LEU A 609 27.02 44.94 -6.58
CA LEU A 609 27.59 46.28 -6.38
C LEU A 609 28.89 46.47 -7.17
N ILE A 610 29.78 45.47 -7.13
CA ILE A 610 31.07 45.49 -7.85
C ILE A 610 30.83 45.42 -9.37
N SER A 611 30.00 44.48 -9.82
CA SER A 611 29.72 44.29 -11.27
C SER A 611 29.03 45.50 -11.91
N GLN A 612 28.16 46.20 -11.18
CA GLN A 612 27.49 47.40 -11.66
C GLN A 612 28.40 48.63 -11.77
N LYS A 613 29.63 48.56 -11.23
CA LYS A 613 30.60 49.66 -11.14
C LYS A 613 29.96 50.93 -10.57
N THR A 614 29.15 50.76 -9.53
CA THR A 614 28.39 51.86 -8.93
C THR A 614 29.32 52.89 -8.26
N ILE A 615 30.45 52.42 -7.71
CA ILE A 615 31.48 53.25 -7.08
C ILE A 615 32.59 53.57 -8.10
N GLN A 616 32.99 54.83 -8.18
CA GLN A 616 34.07 55.32 -9.03
C GLN A 616 35.40 54.62 -8.70
N GLY A 617 36.15 54.23 -9.74
CA GLY A 617 37.44 53.53 -9.58
C GLY A 617 37.35 52.02 -9.35
N THR A 618 36.15 51.41 -9.44
CA THR A 618 35.99 49.95 -9.44
C THR A 618 36.79 49.33 -10.60
N PHE A 619 37.68 48.37 -10.31
CA PHE A 619 38.66 47.75 -11.22
C PHE A 619 39.89 48.58 -11.63
N GLU A 620 40.10 49.77 -11.06
CA GLU A 620 41.26 50.62 -11.41
C GLU A 620 42.33 50.64 -10.32
N ASN A 621 41.95 50.72 -9.04
CA ASN A 621 42.88 50.87 -7.90
C ASN A 621 42.66 49.86 -6.78
N GLY A 622 42.14 48.66 -7.08
CA GLY A 622 41.78 47.67 -6.05
C GLY A 622 40.56 48.08 -5.21
N MET A 623 39.72 48.97 -5.74
CA MET A 623 38.51 49.48 -5.09
C MET A 623 37.54 48.35 -4.73
N GLU A 624 37.48 47.29 -5.55
CA GLU A 624 36.73 46.06 -5.28
C GLU A 624 37.12 45.40 -3.96
N PHE A 625 38.40 45.43 -3.57
CA PHE A 625 38.85 44.90 -2.28
C PHE A 625 38.42 45.80 -1.12
N THR A 626 38.40 47.12 -1.33
CA THR A 626 37.86 48.07 -0.34
C THR A 626 36.36 47.89 -0.15
N ILE A 627 35.61 47.64 -1.25
CA ILE A 627 34.18 47.34 -1.20
C ILE A 627 33.92 46.07 -0.38
N ILE A 628 34.66 44.99 -0.68
CA ILE A 628 34.54 43.71 0.04
C ILE A 628 34.89 43.88 1.52
N ALA A 629 36.01 44.53 1.83
CA ALA A 629 36.44 44.75 3.21
C ALA A 629 35.42 45.56 4.02
N THR A 630 34.85 46.60 3.41
CA THR A 630 33.85 47.47 4.06
C THR A 630 32.56 46.72 4.36
N ILE A 631 32.08 45.91 3.41
CA ILE A 631 30.82 45.16 3.56
C ILE A 631 31.00 43.95 4.48
N LEU A 632 32.15 43.28 4.51
CA LEU A 632 32.39 42.25 5.51
C LEU A 632 32.51 42.85 6.93
N ASN A 633 32.98 44.09 7.06
CA ASN A 633 33.09 44.76 8.37
C ASN A 633 31.82 45.55 8.77
N LEU A 634 30.62 45.01 8.50
CA LEU A 634 29.37 45.66 8.89
C LEU A 634 29.16 45.69 10.40
N ASN A 635 28.56 46.78 10.89
CA ASN A 635 28.17 46.91 12.29
C ASN A 635 27.09 45.86 12.66
N THR A 636 27.24 45.23 13.83
CA THR A 636 26.32 44.21 14.37
C THR A 636 24.85 44.64 14.39
N GLU A 637 24.54 45.92 14.64
CA GLU A 637 23.17 46.44 14.63
C GLU A 637 22.53 46.39 13.24
N LEU A 638 23.29 46.76 12.19
CA LEU A 638 22.84 46.64 10.81
C LEU A 638 22.62 45.17 10.42
N ILE A 639 23.49 44.27 10.85
CA ILE A 639 23.33 42.83 10.58
C ILE A 639 22.07 42.28 11.28
N ARG A 640 21.75 42.75 12.50
CA ARG A 640 20.51 42.38 13.20
C ARG A 640 19.26 42.89 12.48
N LEU A 641 19.31 44.10 11.91
CA LEU A 641 18.21 44.63 11.09
C LEU A 641 18.00 43.79 9.83
N ILE A 642 19.09 43.42 9.14
CA ILE A 642 19.05 42.51 7.99
C ILE A 642 18.47 41.14 8.38
N GLN A 643 18.84 40.61 9.55
CA GLN A 643 18.34 39.31 10.03
C GLN A 643 16.82 39.32 10.27
N LYS A 644 16.27 40.45 10.73
CA LYS A 644 14.83 40.61 10.97
C LYS A 644 14.05 40.87 9.69
N PHE A 645 14.71 41.32 8.63
CA PHE A 645 14.05 41.79 7.42
C PHE A 645 13.35 40.65 6.67
N ASP A 646 12.04 40.81 6.49
CA ASP A 646 11.21 40.01 5.62
C ASP A 646 10.81 40.88 4.42
N PHE A 647 11.13 40.41 3.20
CA PHE A 647 10.95 41.15 1.95
C PHE A 647 9.52 41.60 1.68
N THR A 648 8.53 41.08 2.40
CA THR A 648 7.11 41.42 2.23
C THR A 648 6.60 42.40 3.29
N LYS A 649 7.35 42.61 4.37
CA LYS A 649 6.99 43.44 5.53
C LYS A 649 7.67 44.80 5.49
N VAL A 650 7.74 45.50 6.63
CA VAL A 650 8.48 46.75 6.77
C VAL A 650 9.98 46.47 6.58
N ASN A 651 10.60 47.22 5.67
CA ASN A 651 12.03 47.13 5.42
C ASN A 651 12.85 47.92 6.45
N PRO A 652 14.11 47.52 6.70
CA PRO A 652 15.00 48.27 7.57
C PRO A 652 15.33 49.65 6.96
N LYS A 653 15.61 50.61 7.83
CA LYS A 653 15.80 52.02 7.45
C LYS A 653 17.14 52.54 7.91
N LEU A 654 17.68 53.47 7.12
CA LEU A 654 18.86 54.24 7.43
C LEU A 654 18.53 55.72 7.36
N ILE A 655 18.72 56.43 8.47
CA ILE A 655 18.72 57.89 8.48
C ILE A 655 20.17 58.33 8.67
N TYR A 656 20.69 59.06 7.69
CA TYR A 656 22.04 59.62 7.73
C TYR A 656 21.96 61.12 7.93
N ILE A 657 22.35 61.59 9.11
CA ILE A 657 22.32 63.01 9.49
C ILE A 657 23.72 63.59 9.34
N ALA A 658 23.88 64.50 8.37
CA ALA A 658 25.10 65.26 8.16
C ALA A 658 24.83 66.75 8.44
N THR A 659 25.05 67.16 9.69
CA THR A 659 24.90 68.55 10.16
C THR A 659 26.22 69.32 10.22
N THR A 660 27.36 68.63 10.11
CA THR A 660 28.72 69.19 10.08
C THR A 660 29.21 69.40 8.65
N GLU A 661 30.29 70.18 8.47
CA GLU A 661 30.99 70.35 7.19
C GLU A 661 31.93 69.18 6.85
N GLU A 662 31.95 68.14 7.70
CA GLU A 662 32.80 66.97 7.50
C GLU A 662 32.30 66.17 6.29
N MET A 663 33.23 65.75 5.44
CA MET A 663 32.92 64.99 4.23
C MET A 663 32.49 63.56 4.59
N ILE A 664 31.48 63.04 3.88
CA ILE A 664 31.11 61.63 3.97
C ILE A 664 32.28 60.78 3.43
N SER A 665 32.64 59.72 4.15
CA SER A 665 33.74 58.84 3.76
C SER A 665 33.38 57.97 2.55
N LEU A 666 34.41 57.42 1.90
CA LEU A 666 34.23 56.45 0.81
C LEU A 666 33.53 55.19 1.34
N GLU A 667 33.93 54.73 2.53
CA GLU A 667 33.36 53.57 3.20
C GLU A 667 31.87 53.76 3.52
N ASP A 668 31.46 54.95 3.99
CA ASP A 668 30.05 55.29 4.19
C ASP A 668 29.25 55.26 2.88
N THR A 669 29.86 55.71 1.78
CA THR A 669 29.24 55.69 0.45
C THR A 669 29.05 54.25 -0.05
N ILE A 670 30.04 53.38 0.16
CA ILE A 670 29.93 51.93 -0.14
C ILE A 670 28.83 51.30 0.69
N LEU A 671 28.80 51.59 2.00
CA LEU A 671 27.80 51.08 2.94
C LEU A 671 26.39 51.41 2.46
N VAL A 672 26.14 52.67 2.14
CA VAL A 672 24.84 53.15 1.69
C VAL A 672 24.42 52.51 0.36
N ALA A 673 25.33 52.45 -0.62
CA ALA A 673 25.05 51.82 -1.90
C ALA A 673 24.72 50.32 -1.74
N PHE A 674 25.42 49.64 -0.84
CA PHE A 674 25.14 48.24 -0.51
C PHE A 674 23.79 48.07 0.19
N LEU A 675 23.50 48.86 1.23
CA LEU A 675 22.24 48.77 1.96
C LEU A 675 21.02 49.07 1.07
N ASN A 676 21.16 50.00 0.11
CA ASN A 676 20.13 50.24 -0.91
C ASN A 676 19.85 48.97 -1.74
N LEU A 677 20.90 48.26 -2.17
CA LEU A 677 20.77 47.01 -2.92
C LEU A 677 20.18 45.85 -2.11
N VAL A 678 20.41 45.84 -0.80
CA VAL A 678 19.84 44.86 0.15
C VAL A 678 18.35 45.12 0.40
N GLY A 679 17.90 46.38 0.27
CA GLY A 679 16.48 46.74 0.38
C GLY A 679 16.16 47.79 1.44
N PHE A 680 17.15 48.53 1.94
CA PHE A 680 16.92 49.57 2.95
C PHE A 680 16.25 50.80 2.35
N ASP A 681 15.36 51.43 3.12
CA ASP A 681 15.01 52.83 2.87
C ASP A 681 16.08 53.74 3.46
N ILE A 682 16.61 54.65 2.67
CA ILE A 682 17.71 55.54 3.05
C ILE A 682 17.30 56.99 2.85
N VAL A 683 17.41 57.79 3.90
CA VAL A 683 17.22 59.24 3.84
C VAL A 683 18.46 59.93 4.37
N PHE A 684 19.06 60.75 3.51
CA PHE A 684 20.09 61.70 3.90
C PHE A 684 19.47 63.03 4.27
N LEU A 685 19.91 63.57 5.39
CA LEU A 685 19.50 64.87 5.89
C LEU A 685 20.72 65.78 5.91
N PHE A 686 20.74 66.77 5.03
CA PHE A 686 21.83 67.72 4.91
C PHE A 686 21.42 69.13 5.30
N ARG A 687 22.33 69.77 6.03
CA ARG A 687 22.26 71.20 6.41
C ARG A 687 22.39 72.16 5.23
N GLN A 688 23.20 71.81 4.23
CA GLN A 688 23.58 72.65 3.08
C GLN A 688 23.80 71.79 1.83
N VAL A 689 24.21 72.37 0.69
CA VAL A 689 24.77 71.61 -0.44
C VAL A 689 26.12 71.03 -0.01
N THR A 690 26.08 70.01 0.84
CA THR A 690 27.23 69.17 1.14
C THR A 690 27.50 68.39 -0.13
N ARG A 691 28.69 68.55 -0.70
CA ARG A 691 29.17 67.66 -1.74
C ARG A 691 29.37 66.29 -1.09
N LEU A 692 28.31 65.46 -1.07
CA LEU A 692 28.52 64.10 -1.56
C LEU A 692 29.34 64.31 -2.84
N LYS A 693 30.50 63.69 -2.97
CA LYS A 693 31.11 63.66 -4.30
C LYS A 693 30.09 62.92 -5.15
N ASP A 694 29.20 63.65 -5.82
CA ASP A 694 28.38 63.12 -6.90
C ASP A 694 29.31 62.47 -7.95
N ASP A 695 30.60 62.85 -7.93
CA ASP A 695 31.71 62.21 -8.65
C ASP A 695 32.03 60.75 -8.19
N ILE A 696 31.82 60.35 -6.92
CA ILE A 696 32.13 58.98 -6.43
C ILE A 696 31.07 57.96 -6.91
N LEU A 697 29.81 58.37 -7.08
CA LEU A 697 28.75 57.47 -7.55
C LEU A 697 28.58 57.63 -9.07
N ILE A 698 28.91 56.59 -9.83
CA ILE A 698 28.79 56.60 -11.30
C ILE A 698 27.31 56.64 -11.75
N LYS A 699 26.39 56.19 -10.89
CA LYS A 699 24.94 56.14 -11.16
C LYS A 699 24.17 56.99 -10.16
N LYS A 700 23.14 57.70 -10.64
CA LYS A 700 22.19 58.40 -9.77
C LYS A 700 21.34 57.36 -9.02
N ILE A 701 21.66 57.13 -7.75
CA ILE A 701 20.91 56.21 -6.86
C ILE A 701 19.91 56.98 -6.00
N MET A 702 20.20 58.26 -5.69
CA MET A 702 19.42 59.06 -4.75
C MET A 702 18.55 60.09 -5.48
N GLU A 703 17.33 60.27 -5.01
CA GLU A 703 16.45 61.36 -5.44
C GLU A 703 16.63 62.57 -4.52
N GLU A 704 16.71 63.78 -5.10
CA GLU A 704 17.01 65.00 -4.35
C GLU A 704 15.74 65.82 -4.09
N HIS A 705 15.55 66.21 -2.83
CA HIS A 705 14.44 67.03 -2.37
C HIS A 705 14.96 68.29 -1.68
N GLN A 706 14.71 69.45 -2.28
CA GLN A 706 15.01 70.74 -1.67
C GLN A 706 13.74 71.27 -0.98
N ILE A 707 13.73 71.30 0.36
CA ILE A 707 12.51 71.56 1.15
C ILE A 707 12.50 72.94 1.83
N GLY A 708 13.61 73.67 1.85
CA GLY A 708 13.68 74.99 2.47
C GLY A 708 15.07 75.61 2.50
N THR A 709 15.27 76.58 3.39
CA THR A 709 16.52 77.34 3.54
C THR A 709 17.55 76.59 4.39
N TYR A 710 18.83 76.94 4.24
CA TYR A 710 19.91 76.33 5.00
C TYR A 710 20.04 76.99 6.38
N VAL A 711 19.93 76.20 7.44
CA VAL A 711 20.00 76.68 8.84
C VAL A 711 21.36 76.30 9.44
N TYR A 712 22.02 77.27 10.09
CA TYR A 712 23.36 77.06 10.66
C TYR A 712 23.29 76.54 12.13
N ASP A 713 24.26 75.70 12.50
CA ASP A 713 24.56 75.19 13.85
C ASP A 713 23.47 74.33 14.52
N LEU A 714 22.82 73.51 13.70
CA LEU A 714 21.90 72.46 14.12
C LEU A 714 22.61 71.37 14.94
N THR A 715 22.31 71.33 16.24
CA THR A 715 22.66 70.20 17.10
C THR A 715 21.62 69.09 16.96
N VAL A 716 22.08 67.84 16.80
CA VAL A 716 21.17 66.69 16.70
C VAL A 716 20.59 66.40 18.09
N PRO A 717 19.26 66.55 18.31
CA PRO A 717 18.66 66.26 19.60
C PRO A 717 18.66 64.74 19.89
N ASN A 718 18.35 64.33 21.12
CA ASN A 718 18.18 62.91 21.41
C ASN A 718 16.89 62.37 20.78
N LEU A 719 17.03 61.69 19.65
CA LEU A 719 15.92 61.16 18.86
C LEU A 719 15.27 59.89 19.45
N ASN A 720 15.83 59.28 20.51
CA ASN A 720 15.35 58.01 21.07
C ASN A 720 14.29 58.14 22.19
N THR A 721 13.86 59.36 22.53
CA THR A 721 13.04 59.65 23.74
C THR A 721 11.58 59.19 23.65
N GLY A 722 11.12 58.64 22.52
CA GLY A 722 9.74 58.15 22.30
C GLY A 722 9.51 56.63 22.39
N LEU A 723 10.56 55.81 22.50
CA LEU A 723 10.45 54.33 22.49
C LEU A 723 10.05 53.72 23.84
N SER A 724 9.94 54.55 24.90
CA SER A 724 9.39 54.14 26.20
C SER A 724 7.87 54.31 26.21
N LYS A 725 7.13 53.35 25.64
CA LYS A 725 5.82 53.01 26.23
C LYS A 725 6.13 52.30 27.54
N SER A 726 6.25 53.06 28.63
CA SER A 726 6.32 52.48 29.96
C SER A 726 5.09 51.59 30.12
N HIS A 727 5.28 50.27 30.19
CA HIS A 727 4.33 49.40 30.84
C HIS A 727 4.14 49.95 32.26
N ARG A 728 3.10 50.77 32.46
CA ARG A 728 2.59 51.05 33.79
C ARG A 728 2.01 49.72 34.27
N THR A 729 2.84 48.94 34.94
CA THR A 729 2.42 47.73 35.65
C THR A 729 1.35 48.15 36.65
N TRP A 730 0.31 47.32 36.78
CA TRP A 730 -0.81 47.57 37.68
C TRP A 730 -0.36 47.76 39.15
N VAL A 731 0.83 47.26 39.48
CA VAL A 731 1.54 47.42 40.76
C VAL A 731 1.92 48.88 41.06
N ASP A 732 2.31 49.67 40.04
CA ASP A 732 2.64 51.10 40.22
C ASP A 732 1.40 51.97 40.48
N LYS A 733 0.19 51.47 40.20
CA LYS A 733 -1.08 52.12 40.57
C LYS A 733 -1.56 51.76 41.98
N LEU A 734 -1.04 50.69 42.59
CA LEU A 734 -1.46 50.23 43.92
C LEU A 734 -0.52 50.68 45.06
N PHE A 735 0.75 51.01 44.77
CA PHE A 735 1.73 51.38 45.80
C PHE A 735 2.17 52.87 45.82
N LYS A 736 1.35 53.79 45.29
CA LYS A 736 1.53 55.24 45.55
C LYS A 736 0.39 55.82 46.39
N ARG A 737 0.45 55.57 47.70
CA ARG A 737 -0.06 56.45 48.77
C ARG A 737 0.82 56.33 50.02
N GLY A 738 1.48 57.45 50.38
CA GLY A 738 2.23 57.71 51.63
C GLY A 738 3.65 57.13 51.62
N ASN A 739 4.75 57.87 51.73
CA ASN A 739 5.03 59.23 52.20
C ASN A 739 6.04 59.92 51.29
#